data_AF-A0A957Q4G2-F1
#
_entry.id   AF-A0A957Q4G2-F1
#
_cell.length_a   1.000
_cell.length_b   1.000
_cell.length_c   1.000
_cell.angle_alpha   90.00
_cell.angle_beta   90.00
_cell.angle_gamma   90.00
#
_symmetry.space_group_name_H-M   'P 1'
#
loop_
_entity.id
_entity.type
_entity.pdbx_description
1 polymer ?
#
loop_
_entity_poly.entity_id
_entity_poly.type
_entity_poly.pdbx_seq_one_letter_code
_entity_poly.pdbx_strand_id
1 'polypeptide(L)'
;IIKKKTDRLFEGRRLAVTLDNQRLYVARFLSFTGTDGVQGDDFGKEGVICQLAIPADVNQLPTVAEAIIVGPQNTGFAIDANGDGVNDPTSAFPNQIQSLVIRSNQLYLPNIAASPSRPLKFNVDTQAFVNVIDNAVTGTPVDASADKFLNLHLGARDPEAGKTRLFFANPWAMAFTTQSGAGDAYVVSAGSDLLVKVNVDASGVLTFTEDANTTRYIDLNDPDNSATAGDNAGKNPLGIVIHSGKAFVMNLISRNVSVVDLTTDSVEKVIRTAPLPPAGSFDEQLLVGKEMFFSSRGLFEAPTGQTATVSLENRLSSEGWQNCGSCHFAGLTDGVIWQFVPGPRKSIPMNSTWSPHNPFDQRLLNYSAFFDEVQDFEINVRNISGPGNLPAPVNGSSLDFNHGLIISDTGNINFAPQVVNAFTLPNANRQQVLVRLPGSNTTWPALDALKEWIRFGIRTPEGALTANQLGAGNSAGALPDNDVRAGRRLFFRAECHTCHGGTKWSVSHKDFVSPPAAEEIATETGAAGVFPGQFLARFLSNIGSFNLGVAGQGNDIGENVGAPEVNTGGQLALGTDHNGDGKGEGFNIPSLLAIWQLPPYYHNGACETLDCVLSNETHRAAGKGRDILSNPADQAKVVAWLKTLDADTPFPLNVYIDRHDLFVDPPKPLKGTQVTLGANVSLFGVKSDLADLISDLGLSGITVHFAVEIGSVNPAEVTLTADKFGQDFGQAIATTTWTIPGETNILRPRITVTIDPADELPEDNEVDNEASRRVRVRTPGRDRTPPTVNSVLLSDDDPFNDTDRFTDSGTLRVKLQAEDPAGGNGEEVSGLDAYCIVGYKYDTVRRRWVEQKCQFEPLPTPTAPNTFIVEESFDEYAGVIYALAWVRDRAGNISKKAVFDVISFIPNGAITLNRNDIRIFRIPLASGNLTLDFDVDFGDIDVAVFDDFRNPAAPRCALSANNGTVAERIVLPGTCTSGFYQVEVRAAVNSRFTVSVAEGVSAASVNAPQVPKALFEVLETPTIAGPPALQTAIDDETELYIPVVLR
;
A
#
# COMPACT_ATOMS: atom_id res chain seq x y z
N ILE A 1 16.05 20.92 -18.26
CA ILE A 1 16.25 21.24 -19.70
C ILE A 1 15.01 20.89 -20.53
N ILE A 2 14.37 19.71 -20.33
CA ILE A 2 13.05 19.41 -20.93
C ILE A 2 11.93 20.35 -20.41
N LYS A 3 12.02 20.81 -19.15
CA LYS A 3 11.15 21.86 -18.59
C LYS A 3 10.98 23.09 -19.50
N LYS A 4 12.00 23.51 -20.25
CA LYS A 4 11.97 24.80 -21.00
C LYS A 4 11.09 24.79 -22.25
N LYS A 5 10.56 23.64 -22.70
CA LYS A 5 9.66 23.57 -23.85
C LYS A 5 8.23 23.15 -23.50
N THR A 6 7.98 22.61 -22.30
CA THR A 6 6.65 22.11 -21.91
C THR A 6 6.25 22.39 -20.46
N ASP A 7 7.12 22.93 -19.59
CA ASP A 7 6.96 23.06 -18.12
C ASP A 7 6.51 21.79 -17.36
N ARG A 8 6.31 20.68 -18.05
CA ARG A 8 5.78 19.42 -17.54
C ARG A 8 6.90 18.40 -17.30
N LEU A 9 6.68 17.50 -16.35
CA LEU A 9 7.63 16.44 -16.00
C LEU A 9 7.73 15.40 -17.14
N PHE A 10 8.95 15.18 -17.64
CA PHE A 10 9.23 14.18 -18.66
C PHE A 10 9.79 12.92 -18.03
N GLU A 11 8.95 11.91 -17.89
CA GLU A 11 9.33 10.58 -17.42
C GLU A 11 9.71 9.70 -18.61
N GLY A 12 11.00 9.74 -18.95
CA GLY A 12 11.56 8.90 -20.00
C GLY A 12 11.65 7.45 -19.55
N ARG A 13 10.99 6.54 -20.27
CA ARG A 13 10.93 5.12 -19.88
C ARG A 13 11.41 4.13 -20.92
N ARG A 14 11.41 4.54 -22.18
CA ARG A 14 11.88 3.75 -23.32
C ARG A 14 12.86 4.57 -24.13
N LEU A 15 13.92 3.91 -24.55
CA LEU A 15 15.01 4.52 -25.29
C LEU A 15 15.41 3.69 -26.48
N ALA A 16 15.88 4.37 -27.53
CA ALA A 16 16.56 3.76 -28.67
C ALA A 16 17.75 4.62 -29.08
N VAL A 17 18.85 3.99 -29.45
CA VAL A 17 20.08 4.68 -29.86
C VAL A 17 20.34 4.35 -31.32
N THR A 18 20.71 5.36 -32.11
CA THR A 18 21.10 5.15 -33.50
C THR A 18 22.42 4.38 -33.59
N LEU A 19 22.60 3.59 -34.66
CA LEU A 19 23.77 2.74 -34.82
C LEU A 19 25.11 3.52 -34.81
N ASP A 20 25.08 4.78 -35.24
CA ASP A 20 26.24 5.69 -35.21
C ASP A 20 26.55 6.25 -33.81
N ASN A 21 25.74 5.92 -32.79
CA ASN A 21 25.80 6.42 -31.41
C ASN A 21 25.77 7.95 -31.29
N GLN A 22 25.17 8.66 -32.26
CA GLN A 22 25.07 10.12 -32.22
C GLN A 22 23.74 10.60 -31.65
N ARG A 23 22.69 9.76 -31.65
CA ARG A 23 21.33 10.15 -31.29
C ARG A 23 20.71 9.13 -30.36
N LEU A 24 20.09 9.64 -29.30
CA LEU A 24 19.31 8.89 -28.33
C LEU A 24 17.86 9.39 -28.41
N TYR A 25 16.93 8.52 -28.75
CA TYR A 25 15.51 8.79 -28.66
C TYR A 25 15.00 8.34 -27.30
N VAL A 26 14.20 9.17 -26.64
CA VAL A 26 13.52 8.85 -25.39
C VAL A 26 12.05 9.18 -25.54
N ALA A 27 11.18 8.21 -25.32
CA ALA A 27 9.74 8.45 -25.27
C ALA A 27 9.33 8.82 -23.85
N ARG A 28 8.45 9.82 -23.73
CA ARG A 28 7.62 9.90 -22.53
C ARG A 28 6.66 8.72 -22.57
N PHE A 29 6.57 8.00 -21.47
CA PHE A 29 5.71 6.83 -21.40
C PHE A 29 4.24 7.18 -21.61
N LEU A 30 3.74 8.19 -20.89
CA LEU A 30 2.36 8.67 -20.99
C LEU A 30 2.25 9.89 -21.92
N SER A 31 1.08 10.02 -22.55
CA SER A 31 0.67 11.18 -23.35
C SER A 31 0.47 12.44 -22.51
N PHE A 32 0.63 13.60 -23.13
CA PHE A 32 0.39 14.91 -22.54
C PHE A 32 -0.88 15.52 -23.11
N THR A 33 -1.57 16.36 -22.33
CA THR A 33 -2.64 17.19 -22.90
C THR A 33 -2.09 18.11 -23.97
N GLY A 34 -2.64 18.06 -25.18
CA GLY A 34 -2.18 18.87 -26.30
C GLY A 34 -2.36 20.37 -26.06
N THR A 35 -1.86 21.19 -26.99
CA THR A 35 -2.21 22.62 -27.02
C THR A 35 -3.71 22.72 -27.29
N ASP A 36 -4.44 23.47 -26.46
CA ASP A 36 -5.91 23.56 -26.47
C ASP A 36 -6.65 22.22 -26.22
N GLY A 37 -5.93 21.19 -25.75
CA GLY A 37 -6.51 19.87 -25.47
C GLY A 37 -7.38 19.86 -24.22
N VAL A 38 -8.46 19.09 -24.26
CA VAL A 38 -9.37 18.87 -23.13
C VAL A 38 -9.24 17.43 -22.64
N GLN A 39 -9.11 17.21 -21.34
CA GLN A 39 -9.06 15.86 -20.78
C GLN A 39 -10.36 15.12 -21.06
N GLY A 40 -10.26 13.81 -21.29
CA GLY A 40 -11.41 12.98 -21.63
C GLY A 40 -11.88 13.09 -23.09
N ASP A 41 -11.19 13.86 -23.94
CA ASP A 41 -11.41 13.91 -25.39
C ASP A 41 -10.34 13.04 -26.11
N ASP A 42 -10.74 12.37 -27.19
CA ASP A 42 -9.88 11.58 -28.08
C ASP A 42 -8.79 12.43 -28.75
N PHE A 43 -9.04 13.73 -28.89
CA PHE A 43 -8.08 14.72 -29.40
C PHE A 43 -7.38 15.52 -28.30
N GLY A 44 -7.69 15.21 -27.03
CA GLY A 44 -7.22 15.98 -25.88
C GLY A 44 -5.73 15.82 -25.60
N LYS A 45 -5.11 14.70 -26.01
CA LYS A 45 -3.73 14.37 -25.67
C LYS A 45 -2.88 13.94 -26.88
N GLU A 46 -1.57 14.02 -26.70
CA GLU A 46 -0.56 13.73 -27.72
C GLU A 46 0.68 13.02 -27.10
N GLY A 47 1.28 12.13 -27.88
CA GLY A 47 2.53 11.45 -27.52
C GLY A 47 3.75 12.34 -27.74
N VAL A 48 4.81 12.14 -26.94
CA VAL A 48 6.05 12.95 -27.07
C VAL A 48 7.30 12.08 -27.07
N ILE A 49 8.12 12.26 -28.11
CA ILE A 49 9.41 11.61 -28.27
C ILE A 49 10.48 12.71 -28.31
N CYS A 50 11.48 12.61 -27.45
CA CYS A 50 12.63 13.52 -27.45
C CYS A 50 13.81 12.88 -28.16
N GLN A 51 14.41 13.60 -29.10
CA GLN A 51 15.73 13.30 -29.63
C GLN A 51 16.79 14.04 -28.80
N LEU A 52 17.71 13.29 -28.23
CA LEU A 52 18.89 13.76 -27.54
C LEU A 52 20.13 13.58 -28.43
N ALA A 53 20.97 14.60 -28.53
CA ALA A 53 22.29 14.50 -29.13
C ALA A 53 23.25 13.89 -28.11
N ILE A 54 23.88 12.77 -28.48
CA ILE A 54 24.90 12.10 -27.67
C ILE A 54 26.24 12.82 -27.91
N PRO A 55 26.90 13.34 -26.85
CA PRO A 55 28.17 14.03 -26.99
C PRO A 55 29.31 13.04 -27.29
N ALA A 56 30.40 13.55 -27.87
CA ALA A 56 31.61 12.76 -28.12
C ALA A 56 32.38 12.42 -26.83
N ASP A 57 32.22 13.23 -25.78
CA ASP A 57 32.81 13.01 -24.45
C ASP A 57 31.78 12.41 -23.51
N VAL A 58 32.08 11.23 -22.96
CA VAL A 58 31.22 10.49 -22.02
C VAL A 58 30.98 11.23 -20.70
N ASN A 59 31.77 12.25 -20.38
CA ASN A 59 31.58 13.08 -19.20
C ASN A 59 30.57 14.22 -19.41
N GLN A 60 30.08 14.40 -20.64
CA GLN A 60 29.06 15.37 -20.96
C GLN A 60 27.69 14.69 -21.01
N LEU A 61 26.66 15.37 -20.50
CA LEU A 61 25.29 14.88 -20.57
C LEU A 61 24.70 15.08 -21.98
N PRO A 62 23.85 14.17 -22.48
CA PRO A 62 23.10 14.39 -23.71
C PRO A 62 22.28 15.67 -23.66
N THR A 63 22.17 16.36 -24.81
CA THR A 63 21.39 17.60 -24.94
C THR A 63 20.15 17.37 -25.78
N VAL A 64 19.03 18.01 -25.44
CA VAL A 64 17.79 17.91 -26.24
C VAL A 64 17.99 18.63 -27.56
N ALA A 65 17.92 17.88 -28.67
CA ALA A 65 17.97 18.41 -30.02
C ALA A 65 16.55 18.78 -30.50
N GLU A 66 15.61 17.85 -30.36
CA GLU A 66 14.25 17.98 -30.89
C GLU A 66 13.23 17.25 -30.01
N ALA A 67 11.97 17.70 -30.05
CA ALA A 67 10.83 17.01 -29.46
C ALA A 67 9.78 16.83 -30.56
N ILE A 68 9.39 15.58 -30.79
CA ILE A 68 8.44 15.16 -31.81
C ILE A 68 7.12 14.89 -31.10
N ILE A 69 6.07 15.56 -31.58
CA ILE A 69 4.70 15.36 -31.13
C ILE A 69 4.04 14.33 -32.06
N VAL A 70 3.38 13.33 -31.48
CA VAL A 70 2.64 12.31 -32.21
C VAL A 70 1.18 12.45 -31.85
N GLY A 71 0.39 12.87 -32.84
CA GLY A 71 -1.02 13.21 -32.65
C GLY A 71 -1.97 12.01 -32.65
N PRO A 72 -3.23 12.23 -32.28
CA PRO A 72 -4.31 11.24 -32.41
C PRO A 72 -4.47 10.71 -33.83
N GLN A 73 -4.87 9.45 -33.95
CA GLN A 73 -5.16 8.77 -35.22
C GLN A 73 -6.57 8.20 -35.21
N ASN A 74 -7.18 8.11 -36.41
CA ASN A 74 -8.45 7.39 -36.59
C ASN A 74 -8.22 5.91 -36.25
N THR A 75 -9.06 5.35 -35.38
CA THR A 75 -8.91 3.96 -34.93
C THR A 75 -9.28 2.96 -36.04
N GLY A 76 -10.05 3.39 -37.03
CA GLY A 76 -10.71 2.58 -38.03
C GLY A 76 -12.01 1.93 -37.53
N PHE A 77 -12.36 2.10 -36.25
CA PHE A 77 -13.62 1.66 -35.65
C PHE A 77 -14.59 2.84 -35.52
N ALA A 78 -15.87 2.52 -35.37
CA ALA A 78 -16.94 3.50 -35.28
C ALA A 78 -18.02 3.04 -34.31
N ILE A 79 -18.67 3.99 -33.65
CA ILE A 79 -19.73 3.75 -32.68
C ILE A 79 -20.75 4.88 -32.74
N ASP A 80 -22.02 4.56 -32.55
CA ASP A 80 -23.08 5.56 -32.38
C ASP A 80 -22.89 6.29 -31.04
N ALA A 81 -22.10 7.37 -31.07
CA ALA A 81 -21.64 8.07 -29.86
C ALA A 81 -22.71 8.98 -29.28
N ASN A 82 -23.66 9.41 -30.12
CA ASN A 82 -24.71 10.36 -29.77
C ASN A 82 -26.12 9.71 -29.64
N GLY A 83 -26.25 8.42 -29.99
CA GLY A 83 -27.50 7.67 -29.93
C GLY A 83 -28.48 7.98 -31.06
N ASP A 84 -28.02 8.53 -32.19
CA ASP A 84 -28.85 8.90 -33.34
C ASP A 84 -29.05 7.76 -34.35
N GLY A 85 -28.43 6.61 -34.10
CA GLY A 85 -28.46 5.42 -34.96
C GLY A 85 -27.40 5.40 -36.06
N VAL A 86 -26.49 6.38 -36.11
CA VAL A 86 -25.38 6.46 -37.06
C VAL A 86 -24.05 6.26 -36.32
N ASN A 87 -23.22 5.35 -36.81
CA ASN A 87 -21.89 5.15 -36.21
C ASN A 87 -20.94 6.28 -36.60
N ASP A 88 -20.37 6.94 -35.59
CA ASP A 88 -19.34 7.97 -35.70
C ASP A 88 -17.93 7.32 -35.65
N PRO A 89 -16.97 7.75 -36.50
CA PRO A 89 -15.58 7.31 -36.40
C PRO A 89 -14.98 7.69 -35.04
N THR A 90 -14.22 6.77 -34.44
CA THR A 90 -13.48 7.07 -33.20
C THR A 90 -12.03 7.41 -33.49
N SER A 91 -11.40 8.16 -32.57
CA SER A 91 -9.96 8.49 -32.65
C SER A 91 -9.26 8.09 -31.36
N ALA A 92 -7.96 7.85 -31.41
CA ALA A 92 -7.20 7.56 -30.21
C ALA A 92 -5.83 8.25 -30.27
N PHE A 93 -5.36 8.76 -29.14
CA PHE A 93 -4.01 9.29 -29.01
C PHE A 93 -3.04 8.22 -28.55
N PRO A 94 -1.78 8.26 -29.01
CA PRO A 94 -0.76 7.33 -28.52
C PRO A 94 -0.50 7.58 -27.04
N ASN A 95 -0.79 6.57 -26.22
CA ASN A 95 -0.45 6.54 -24.80
C ASN A 95 0.44 5.31 -24.50
N GLN A 96 1.03 5.25 -23.32
CA GLN A 96 1.85 4.10 -22.87
C GLN A 96 2.80 3.57 -23.96
N ILE A 97 3.73 4.41 -24.44
CA ILE A 97 4.67 4.03 -25.51
C ILE A 97 5.62 2.95 -24.96
N GLN A 98 5.42 1.70 -25.38
CA GLN A 98 6.02 0.53 -24.75
C GLN A 98 7.40 0.19 -25.29
N SER A 99 7.75 0.58 -26.51
CA SER A 99 9.11 0.42 -27.04
C SER A 99 9.43 1.42 -28.14
N LEU A 100 10.73 1.56 -28.40
CA LEU A 100 11.30 2.37 -29.47
C LEU A 100 12.19 1.46 -30.30
N VAL A 101 11.87 1.25 -31.58
CA VAL A 101 12.64 0.35 -32.44
C VAL A 101 13.07 1.08 -33.71
N ILE A 102 14.38 1.27 -33.87
CA ILE A 102 14.95 1.89 -35.06
C ILE A 102 15.24 0.81 -36.10
N ARG A 103 14.75 1.01 -37.32
CA ARG A 103 15.05 0.18 -38.49
C ARG A 103 15.26 1.10 -39.68
N SER A 104 16.36 0.92 -40.40
CA SER A 104 16.77 1.83 -41.48
C SER A 104 16.71 3.30 -41.03
N ASN A 105 15.81 4.13 -41.58
CA ASN A 105 15.66 5.54 -41.21
C ASN A 105 14.36 5.82 -40.45
N GLN A 106 13.63 4.78 -40.04
CA GLN A 106 12.36 4.86 -39.32
C GLN A 106 12.54 4.47 -37.85
N LEU A 107 11.73 5.08 -36.99
CA LEU A 107 11.57 4.74 -35.59
C LEU A 107 10.11 4.32 -35.37
N TYR A 108 9.90 3.08 -34.94
CA TYR A 108 8.58 2.50 -34.70
C TYR A 108 8.24 2.50 -33.21
N LEU A 109 6.97 2.74 -32.91
CA LEU A 109 6.45 3.00 -31.57
C LEU A 109 5.26 2.08 -31.26
N PRO A 110 5.46 0.81 -30.87
CA PRO A 110 4.37 0.00 -30.31
C PRO A 110 3.83 0.63 -29.02
N ASN A 111 2.53 0.87 -28.97
CA ASN A 111 1.92 1.59 -27.86
C ASN A 111 0.43 1.23 -27.66
N ILE A 112 -0.08 1.53 -26.47
CA ILE A 112 -1.49 1.37 -26.12
C ILE A 112 -2.16 2.74 -26.31
N ALA A 113 -2.90 2.92 -27.39
CA ALA A 113 -3.59 4.18 -27.62
C ALA A 113 -4.92 4.23 -26.86
N ALA A 114 -5.32 5.43 -26.44
CA ALA A 114 -6.52 5.66 -25.65
C ALA A 114 -7.53 6.52 -26.41
N SER A 115 -8.79 6.10 -26.37
CA SER A 115 -9.98 6.79 -26.89
C SER A 115 -10.95 6.98 -25.71
N PRO A 116 -10.73 8.00 -24.86
CA PRO A 116 -11.53 8.20 -23.65
C PRO A 116 -12.93 8.77 -23.91
N SER A 117 -13.22 9.23 -25.12
CA SER A 117 -14.52 9.81 -25.46
C SER A 117 -15.65 8.79 -25.35
N ARG A 118 -16.83 9.26 -24.98
CA ARG A 118 -18.02 8.42 -24.85
C ARG A 118 -18.45 7.78 -26.19
N PRO A 119 -19.09 6.59 -26.11
CA PRO A 119 -19.26 5.77 -24.92
C PRO A 119 -18.08 4.82 -24.69
N LEU A 120 -17.78 4.56 -23.41
CA LEU A 120 -16.78 3.54 -23.08
C LEU A 120 -17.32 2.13 -23.36
N LYS A 121 -16.67 1.41 -24.27
CA LYS A 121 -16.94 0.01 -24.61
C LYS A 121 -15.66 -0.70 -25.04
N PHE A 122 -15.67 -2.03 -24.84
CA PHE A 122 -14.49 -2.85 -25.02
C PHE A 122 -13.78 -2.66 -26.36
N ASN A 123 -14.52 -2.40 -27.44
CA ASN A 123 -14.03 -2.34 -28.81
C ASN A 123 -13.66 -0.93 -29.31
N VAL A 124 -13.72 0.10 -28.46
CA VAL A 124 -13.37 1.47 -28.84
C VAL A 124 -12.37 2.13 -27.89
N ASP A 125 -12.38 1.78 -26.60
CA ASP A 125 -11.65 2.51 -25.54
C ASP A 125 -10.13 2.49 -25.68
N THR A 126 -9.56 1.31 -25.97
CA THR A 126 -8.11 1.12 -26.09
C THR A 126 -7.77 0.55 -27.45
N GLN A 127 -6.64 0.95 -28.03
CA GLN A 127 -6.25 0.52 -29.36
C GLN A 127 -4.78 0.06 -29.43
N ALA A 128 -4.51 -0.87 -30.34
CA ALA A 128 -3.21 -1.51 -30.53
C ALA A 128 -2.39 -0.80 -31.60
N PHE A 129 -1.79 0.34 -31.27
CA PHE A 129 -1.12 1.21 -32.24
C PHE A 129 0.35 0.85 -32.46
N VAL A 130 0.81 1.06 -33.70
CA VAL A 130 2.22 1.22 -34.05
C VAL A 130 2.39 2.53 -34.81
N ASN A 131 2.79 3.58 -34.10
CA ASN A 131 3.13 4.87 -34.70
C ASN A 131 4.56 4.83 -35.30
N VAL A 132 4.83 5.71 -36.28
CA VAL A 132 6.11 5.72 -37.00
C VAL A 132 6.64 7.15 -37.11
N ILE A 133 7.92 7.33 -36.78
CA ILE A 133 8.69 8.55 -37.00
C ILE A 133 9.69 8.31 -38.14
N ASP A 134 9.66 9.17 -39.16
CA ASP A 134 10.65 9.16 -40.25
C ASP A 134 11.90 9.95 -39.87
N ASN A 135 12.97 9.76 -40.64
CA ASN A 135 14.21 10.54 -40.53
C ASN A 135 14.93 10.41 -39.18
N ALA A 136 14.72 9.28 -38.50
CA ALA A 136 15.28 9.02 -37.18
C ALA A 136 16.81 8.93 -37.20
N VAL A 137 17.43 8.44 -38.28
CA VAL A 137 18.89 8.33 -38.41
C VAL A 137 19.49 9.59 -39.01
N THR A 138 18.80 10.26 -39.94
CA THR A 138 19.29 11.51 -40.54
C THR A 138 19.29 12.69 -39.56
N GLY A 139 18.50 12.62 -38.47
CA GLY A 139 18.48 13.61 -37.41
C GLY A 139 17.56 14.80 -37.68
N THR A 140 16.53 14.58 -38.51
CA THR A 140 15.43 15.53 -38.74
C THR A 140 14.10 14.80 -38.54
N PRO A 141 13.89 14.19 -37.36
CA PRO A 141 12.78 13.29 -37.13
C PRO A 141 11.42 14.00 -37.26
N VAL A 142 10.47 13.31 -37.88
CA VAL A 142 9.11 13.83 -38.13
C VAL A 142 8.10 12.72 -37.93
N ASP A 143 6.96 13.02 -37.31
CA ASP A 143 5.84 12.10 -37.22
C ASP A 143 5.34 11.74 -38.63
N ALA A 144 5.46 10.47 -39.00
CA ALA A 144 5.02 9.90 -40.26
C ALA A 144 3.73 9.08 -40.11
N SER A 145 3.06 9.20 -38.96
CA SER A 145 1.86 8.40 -38.66
C SER A 145 0.73 8.65 -39.66
N ALA A 146 0.63 9.81 -40.29
CA ALA A 146 -0.38 10.05 -41.32
C ALA A 146 -0.33 9.04 -42.50
N ASP A 147 0.86 8.55 -42.84
CA ASP A 147 1.07 7.66 -44.01
C ASP A 147 1.54 6.24 -43.64
N LYS A 148 2.10 6.05 -42.44
CA LYS A 148 2.79 4.79 -42.06
C LYS A 148 2.26 4.13 -40.79
N PHE A 149 1.26 4.73 -40.16
CA PHE A 149 0.59 4.21 -38.96
C PHE A 149 -0.15 2.89 -39.23
N LEU A 150 -0.24 2.06 -38.19
CA LEU A 150 -1.09 0.87 -38.21
C LEU A 150 -1.78 0.68 -36.85
N ASN A 151 -3.12 0.53 -36.86
CA ASN A 151 -3.85 -0.05 -35.73
C ASN A 151 -3.96 -1.57 -35.95
N LEU A 152 -3.23 -2.34 -35.15
CA LEU A 152 -3.16 -3.79 -35.30
C LEU A 152 -4.53 -4.47 -35.14
N HIS A 153 -5.46 -3.90 -34.36
CA HIS A 153 -6.80 -4.46 -34.20
C HIS A 153 -7.58 -4.59 -35.51
N LEU A 154 -7.27 -3.77 -36.53
CA LEU A 154 -7.95 -3.89 -37.82
C LEU A 154 -7.65 -5.24 -38.49
N GLY A 155 -6.44 -5.78 -38.30
CA GLY A 155 -6.04 -7.10 -38.79
C GLY A 155 -6.55 -8.28 -37.96
N ALA A 156 -7.30 -8.03 -36.88
CA ALA A 156 -7.95 -9.06 -36.07
C ALA A 156 -9.47 -9.17 -36.34
N ARG A 157 -9.99 -8.37 -37.28
CA ARG A 157 -11.43 -8.32 -37.58
C ARG A 157 -11.92 -9.66 -38.10
N ASP A 158 -11.13 -10.31 -38.92
CA ASP A 158 -11.35 -11.68 -39.36
C ASP A 158 -10.16 -12.53 -38.86
N PRO A 159 -10.37 -13.63 -38.11
CA PRO A 159 -9.28 -14.50 -37.71
C PRO A 159 -8.74 -15.30 -38.90
N GLU A 160 -7.46 -15.66 -38.85
CA GLU A 160 -6.90 -16.68 -39.76
C GLU A 160 -7.75 -17.96 -39.72
N ALA A 161 -7.87 -18.61 -40.87
CA ALA A 161 -8.68 -19.83 -40.99
C ALA A 161 -8.27 -20.89 -39.94
N GLY A 162 -9.24 -21.33 -39.14
CA GLY A 162 -9.03 -22.33 -38.09
C GLY A 162 -8.54 -21.77 -36.75
N LYS A 163 -8.45 -20.44 -36.59
CA LYS A 163 -8.12 -19.82 -35.31
C LYS A 163 -9.28 -19.03 -34.71
N THR A 164 -9.21 -18.82 -33.39
CA THR A 164 -10.19 -18.03 -32.64
C THR A 164 -9.99 -16.53 -32.87
N ARG A 165 -11.09 -15.77 -32.96
CA ARG A 165 -11.03 -14.32 -33.09
C ARG A 165 -10.54 -13.67 -31.81
N LEU A 166 -9.35 -13.06 -31.87
CA LEU A 166 -8.64 -12.47 -30.74
C LEU A 166 -7.98 -11.15 -31.15
N PHE A 167 -8.24 -10.11 -30.38
CA PHE A 167 -7.68 -8.79 -30.60
C PHE A 167 -6.32 -8.65 -29.89
N PHE A 168 -5.47 -7.79 -30.45
CA PHE A 168 -4.05 -7.69 -30.07
C PHE A 168 -3.79 -6.71 -28.91
N ALA A 169 -4.38 -6.99 -27.74
CA ALA A 169 -4.25 -6.15 -26.55
C ALA A 169 -2.78 -5.86 -26.20
N ASN A 170 -2.53 -4.61 -25.82
CA ASN A 170 -1.26 -4.12 -25.28
C ASN A 170 -0.03 -4.43 -26.15
N PRO A 171 0.13 -3.79 -27.33
CA PRO A 171 1.36 -3.86 -28.11
C PRO A 171 2.55 -3.39 -27.27
N TRP A 172 3.60 -4.21 -27.22
CA TRP A 172 4.67 -3.99 -26.25
C TRP A 172 6.04 -3.80 -26.89
N ALA A 173 6.48 -4.80 -27.64
CA ALA A 173 7.78 -4.83 -28.30
C ALA A 173 7.60 -5.24 -29.75
N MET A 174 8.57 -4.90 -30.61
CA MET A 174 8.58 -5.39 -31.98
C MET A 174 10.00 -5.68 -32.46
N ALA A 175 10.13 -6.58 -33.43
CA ALA A 175 11.38 -6.90 -34.10
C ALA A 175 11.15 -7.19 -35.58
N PHE A 176 12.21 -7.13 -36.37
CA PHE A 176 12.15 -7.24 -37.83
C PHE A 176 13.01 -8.40 -38.35
N THR A 177 12.55 -9.06 -39.42
CA THR A 177 13.33 -10.09 -40.12
C THR A 177 14.46 -9.51 -40.95
N THR A 178 14.32 -8.26 -41.39
CA THR A 178 15.35 -7.51 -42.13
C THR A 178 15.58 -6.14 -41.53
N GLN A 179 16.83 -5.66 -41.52
CA GLN A 179 17.18 -4.35 -40.96
C GLN A 179 16.94 -3.17 -41.94
N SER A 180 16.63 -3.48 -43.21
CA SER A 180 16.28 -2.53 -44.27
C SER A 180 15.58 -3.26 -45.43
N GLY A 181 14.97 -2.50 -46.35
CA GLY A 181 14.25 -3.07 -47.50
C GLY A 181 12.89 -3.67 -47.12
N ALA A 182 12.33 -4.53 -47.97
CA ALA A 182 11.11 -5.27 -47.62
C ALA A 182 11.42 -6.43 -46.66
N GLY A 183 10.43 -6.85 -45.88
CA GLY A 183 10.50 -7.98 -44.96
C GLY A 183 9.25 -8.09 -44.11
N ASP A 184 9.39 -8.70 -42.94
CA ASP A 184 8.33 -8.85 -41.96
C ASP A 184 8.73 -8.20 -40.64
N ALA A 185 7.72 -7.79 -39.87
CA ALA A 185 7.85 -7.42 -38.47
C ALA A 185 6.95 -8.29 -37.61
N TYR A 186 7.37 -8.50 -36.38
CA TYR A 186 6.62 -9.25 -35.38
C TYR A 186 6.42 -8.35 -34.16
N VAL A 187 5.17 -8.08 -33.82
CA VAL A 187 4.75 -7.23 -32.70
C VAL A 187 4.21 -8.10 -31.58
N VAL A 188 4.74 -7.93 -30.39
CA VAL A 188 4.31 -8.62 -29.17
C VAL A 188 3.03 -7.97 -28.67
N SER A 189 1.96 -8.76 -28.55
CA SER A 189 0.72 -8.38 -27.85
C SER A 189 0.75 -8.98 -26.45
N ALA A 190 1.12 -8.15 -25.48
CA ALA A 190 1.37 -8.58 -24.11
C ALA A 190 0.09 -9.00 -23.37
N GLY A 191 -1.05 -8.42 -23.73
CA GLY A 191 -2.33 -8.71 -23.07
C GLY A 191 -2.97 -10.00 -23.57
N SER A 192 -2.75 -10.35 -24.83
CA SER A 192 -3.40 -11.48 -25.49
C SER A 192 -2.51 -12.70 -25.63
N ASP A 193 -1.27 -12.67 -25.14
CA ASP A 193 -0.29 -13.76 -25.28
C ASP A 193 0.03 -14.11 -26.76
N LEU A 194 0.09 -13.09 -27.63
CA LEU A 194 0.27 -13.27 -29.08
C LEU A 194 1.54 -12.62 -29.62
N LEU A 195 2.06 -13.17 -30.72
CA LEU A 195 3.00 -12.51 -31.61
C LEU A 195 2.34 -12.22 -32.96
N VAL A 196 2.08 -10.95 -33.25
CA VAL A 196 1.39 -10.47 -34.46
C VAL A 196 2.40 -10.27 -35.58
N LYS A 197 2.21 -10.91 -36.72
CA LYS A 197 3.04 -10.72 -37.91
C LYS A 197 2.43 -9.65 -38.80
N VAL A 198 3.26 -8.75 -39.29
CA VAL A 198 2.91 -7.73 -40.29
C VAL A 198 4.02 -7.68 -41.35
N ASN A 199 3.66 -7.29 -42.57
CA ASN A 199 4.64 -6.99 -43.61
C ASN A 199 5.24 -5.61 -43.37
N VAL A 200 6.50 -5.41 -43.75
CA VAL A 200 7.13 -4.09 -43.83
C VAL A 200 7.74 -3.88 -45.21
N ASP A 201 7.39 -2.78 -45.87
CA ASP A 201 7.97 -2.46 -47.17
C ASP A 201 9.33 -1.74 -47.08
N ALA A 202 9.92 -1.43 -48.23
CA ALA A 202 11.21 -0.72 -48.29
C ALA A 202 11.13 0.75 -47.83
N SER A 203 9.94 1.35 -47.83
CA SER A 203 9.67 2.71 -47.35
C SER A 203 9.38 2.77 -45.84
N GLY A 204 9.23 1.59 -45.21
CA GLY A 204 8.95 1.40 -43.80
C GLY A 204 7.46 1.35 -43.45
N VAL A 205 6.55 1.31 -44.43
CA VAL A 205 5.10 1.17 -44.19
C VAL A 205 4.80 -0.25 -43.72
N LEU A 206 3.95 -0.38 -42.70
CA LEU A 206 3.46 -1.66 -42.20
C LEU A 206 2.11 -2.01 -42.86
N THR A 207 1.92 -3.27 -43.23
CA THR A 207 0.64 -3.79 -43.73
C THR A 207 0.34 -5.17 -43.17
N PHE A 208 -0.94 -5.55 -43.14
CA PHE A 208 -1.34 -6.89 -42.73
C PHE A 208 -0.91 -7.96 -43.75
N THR A 209 -0.78 -9.20 -43.28
CA THR A 209 -0.21 -10.29 -44.09
C THR A 209 -1.15 -10.86 -45.14
N GLU A 210 -2.47 -10.73 -44.97
CA GLU A 210 -3.47 -11.27 -45.89
C GLU A 210 -4.26 -10.16 -46.57
N ASP A 211 -5.05 -9.40 -45.81
CA ASP A 211 -5.88 -8.30 -46.31
C ASP A 211 -6.11 -7.21 -45.24
N ALA A 212 -6.99 -6.24 -45.53
CA ALA A 212 -7.26 -5.12 -44.64
C ALA A 212 -7.87 -5.49 -43.28
N ASN A 213 -8.42 -6.70 -43.14
CA ASN A 213 -9.11 -7.19 -41.95
C ASN A 213 -8.40 -8.37 -41.26
N THR A 214 -7.39 -8.95 -41.93
CA THR A 214 -6.77 -10.22 -41.52
C THR A 214 -5.25 -10.13 -41.55
N THR A 215 -4.63 -10.40 -40.39
CA THR A 215 -3.18 -10.56 -40.26
C THR A 215 -2.84 -11.83 -39.49
N ARG A 216 -1.70 -12.42 -39.83
CA ARG A 216 -1.20 -13.62 -39.17
C ARG A 216 -0.76 -13.33 -37.74
N TYR A 217 -1.04 -14.25 -36.83
CA TYR A 217 -0.49 -14.22 -35.47
C TYR A 217 -0.06 -15.60 -34.98
N ILE A 218 0.94 -15.65 -34.11
CA ILE A 218 1.35 -16.86 -33.40
C ILE A 218 0.78 -16.80 -31.99
N ASP A 219 0.01 -17.81 -31.61
CA ASP A 219 -0.49 -17.97 -30.25
C ASP A 219 0.59 -18.60 -29.38
N LEU A 220 0.96 -17.92 -28.29
CA LEU A 220 1.96 -18.41 -27.34
C LEU A 220 1.34 -19.16 -26.17
N ASN A 221 0.02 -19.16 -26.03
CA ASN A 221 -0.74 -19.71 -24.92
C ASN A 221 -2.05 -20.38 -25.41
N ASP A 222 -1.96 -21.14 -26.50
CA ASP A 222 -3.07 -21.93 -27.03
C ASP A 222 -3.22 -23.25 -26.24
N PRO A 223 -4.34 -23.46 -25.52
CA PRO A 223 -4.57 -24.66 -24.71
C PRO A 223 -4.69 -25.95 -25.53
N ASP A 224 -5.05 -25.87 -26.81
CA ASP A 224 -5.21 -27.03 -27.69
C ASP A 224 -3.89 -27.43 -28.39
N ASN A 225 -2.84 -26.62 -28.22
CA ASN A 225 -1.52 -26.86 -28.80
C ASN A 225 -0.47 -27.17 -27.72
N SER A 226 0.00 -28.42 -27.67
CA SER A 226 1.00 -28.87 -26.68
C SER A 226 2.35 -28.14 -26.74
N ALA A 227 2.68 -27.48 -27.85
CA ALA A 227 3.87 -26.64 -27.98
C ALA A 227 3.76 -25.32 -27.18
N THR A 228 2.55 -24.93 -26.81
CA THR A 228 2.20 -23.65 -26.17
C THR A 228 1.20 -23.78 -25.01
N ALA A 229 0.83 -25.02 -24.63
CA ALA A 229 -0.04 -25.31 -23.51
C ALA A 229 0.75 -25.79 -22.27
N GLY A 230 0.11 -25.74 -21.10
CA GLY A 230 0.70 -26.21 -19.85
C GLY A 230 2.04 -25.55 -19.58
N ASP A 231 3.07 -26.35 -19.23
CA ASP A 231 4.43 -25.87 -18.95
C ASP A 231 5.11 -25.08 -20.08
N ASN A 232 4.62 -25.25 -21.32
CA ASN A 232 5.12 -24.57 -22.50
C ASN A 232 4.36 -23.26 -22.81
N ALA A 233 3.38 -22.87 -22.01
CA ALA A 233 2.67 -21.61 -22.21
C ALA A 233 3.59 -20.39 -22.06
N GLY A 234 3.50 -19.46 -23.01
CA GLY A 234 4.12 -18.14 -22.97
C GLY A 234 3.11 -17.09 -22.55
N LYS A 235 3.08 -16.76 -21.25
CA LYS A 235 2.12 -15.82 -20.67
C LYS A 235 2.73 -14.43 -20.43
N ASN A 236 1.99 -13.40 -20.81
CA ASN A 236 2.37 -11.99 -20.79
C ASN A 236 3.74 -11.73 -21.44
N PRO A 237 3.84 -11.90 -22.78
CA PRO A 237 5.08 -11.66 -23.51
C PRO A 237 5.43 -10.16 -23.51
N LEU A 238 6.67 -9.80 -23.17
CA LEU A 238 7.11 -8.39 -23.05
C LEU A 238 8.37 -8.04 -23.87
N GLY A 239 9.04 -9.02 -24.46
CA GLY A 239 10.29 -8.76 -25.18
C GLY A 239 10.44 -9.70 -26.35
N ILE A 240 11.03 -9.21 -27.44
CA ILE A 240 11.35 -10.00 -28.62
C ILE A 240 12.71 -9.62 -29.18
N VAL A 241 13.46 -10.62 -29.62
CA VAL A 241 14.61 -10.45 -30.51
C VAL A 241 14.53 -11.46 -31.65
N ILE A 242 14.95 -11.06 -32.86
CA ILE A 242 15.00 -11.95 -34.03
C ILE A 242 16.46 -12.22 -34.41
N HIS A 243 16.80 -13.49 -34.55
CA HIS A 243 18.12 -13.92 -35.00
C HIS A 243 18.03 -15.23 -35.79
N SER A 244 18.72 -15.29 -36.93
CA SER A 244 18.85 -16.51 -37.75
C SER A 244 17.52 -17.22 -38.07
N GLY A 245 16.50 -16.45 -38.46
CA GLY A 245 15.18 -16.98 -38.83
C GLY A 245 14.31 -17.40 -37.64
N LYS A 246 14.70 -17.06 -36.41
CA LYS A 246 13.93 -17.36 -35.18
C LYS A 246 13.63 -16.10 -34.39
N ALA A 247 12.46 -16.05 -33.76
CA ALA A 247 12.17 -15.08 -32.71
C ALA A 247 12.31 -15.72 -31.33
N PHE A 248 12.90 -14.98 -30.40
CA PHE A 248 12.99 -15.34 -28.99
C PHE A 248 12.12 -14.35 -28.21
N VAL A 249 11.02 -14.84 -27.63
CA VAL A 249 10.02 -14.02 -26.95
C VAL A 249 10.08 -14.27 -25.45
N MET A 250 10.32 -13.22 -24.66
CA MET A 250 10.38 -13.30 -23.19
C MET A 250 8.98 -13.19 -22.58
N ASN A 251 8.58 -14.20 -21.81
CA ASN A 251 7.25 -14.30 -21.18
C ASN A 251 7.37 -14.08 -19.66
N LEU A 252 6.77 -12.99 -19.17
CA LEU A 252 6.99 -12.54 -17.79
C LEU A 252 6.34 -13.47 -16.77
N ILE A 253 5.09 -13.86 -17.01
CA ILE A 253 4.28 -14.59 -16.02
C ILE A 253 4.71 -16.05 -15.96
N SER A 254 4.90 -16.69 -17.12
CA SER A 254 5.33 -18.09 -17.20
C SER A 254 6.83 -18.30 -16.97
N ARG A 255 7.61 -17.22 -16.78
CA ARG A 255 9.06 -17.23 -16.50
C ARG A 255 9.86 -18.07 -17.50
N ASN A 256 9.52 -17.96 -18.78
CA ASN A 256 10.13 -18.73 -19.85
C ASN A 256 10.34 -17.87 -21.12
N VAL A 257 11.04 -18.44 -22.10
CA VAL A 257 11.24 -17.86 -23.43
C VAL A 257 10.66 -18.78 -24.48
N SER A 258 9.77 -18.26 -25.33
CA SER A 258 9.26 -18.98 -26.51
C SER A 258 10.21 -18.78 -27.69
N VAL A 259 10.65 -19.87 -28.31
CA VAL A 259 11.45 -19.88 -29.54
C VAL A 259 10.52 -20.18 -30.70
N VAL A 260 10.33 -19.20 -31.57
CA VAL A 260 9.43 -19.27 -32.73
C VAL A 260 10.26 -19.42 -34.00
N ASP A 261 9.96 -20.43 -34.81
CA ASP A 261 10.49 -20.54 -36.18
C ASP A 261 9.67 -19.61 -37.09
N LEU A 262 10.35 -18.65 -37.73
CA LEU A 262 9.71 -17.64 -38.57
C LEU A 262 9.45 -18.12 -40.00
N THR A 263 9.97 -19.28 -40.38
CA THR A 263 9.69 -19.93 -41.66
C THR A 263 8.31 -20.59 -41.63
N THR A 264 7.97 -21.20 -40.50
CA THR A 264 6.68 -21.88 -40.29
C THR A 264 5.69 -21.03 -39.49
N ASP A 265 6.14 -19.93 -38.89
CA ASP A 265 5.38 -19.09 -37.96
C ASP A 265 4.75 -19.93 -36.83
N SER A 266 5.58 -20.72 -36.14
CA SER A 266 5.15 -21.62 -35.07
C SER A 266 6.18 -21.71 -33.93
N VAL A 267 5.71 -21.91 -32.71
CA VAL A 267 6.59 -22.19 -31.55
C VAL A 267 7.27 -23.54 -31.74
N GLU A 268 8.60 -23.55 -31.84
CA GLU A 268 9.42 -24.75 -31.95
C GLU A 268 9.74 -25.34 -30.59
N LYS A 269 10.00 -24.48 -29.60
CA LYS A 269 10.36 -24.87 -28.23
C LYS A 269 10.16 -23.73 -27.25
N VAL A 270 9.89 -24.08 -25.99
CA VAL A 270 9.90 -23.15 -24.86
C VAL A 270 10.99 -23.50 -23.86
N ILE A 271 11.66 -22.48 -23.31
CA ILE A 271 12.81 -22.61 -22.40
C ILE A 271 12.50 -21.93 -21.08
N ARG A 272 12.45 -22.69 -19.98
CA ARG A 272 12.29 -22.13 -18.63
C ARG A 272 13.53 -21.31 -18.25
N THR A 273 13.34 -20.07 -17.83
CA THR A 273 14.45 -19.16 -17.45
C THR A 273 14.56 -18.95 -15.95
N ALA A 274 13.47 -19.16 -15.19
CA ALA A 274 13.46 -19.13 -13.74
C ALA A 274 12.39 -20.10 -13.18
N PRO A 275 12.56 -20.66 -11.96
CA PRO A 275 11.52 -21.47 -11.33
C PRO A 275 10.24 -20.66 -11.10
N LEU A 276 9.08 -21.32 -11.19
CA LEU A 276 7.81 -20.75 -10.72
C LEU A 276 7.73 -20.85 -9.19
N PRO A 277 6.87 -20.06 -8.52
CA PRO A 277 6.60 -20.23 -7.10
C PRO A 277 6.18 -21.67 -6.75
N PRO A 278 6.45 -22.16 -5.53
CA PRO A 278 5.98 -23.47 -5.09
C PRO A 278 4.44 -23.57 -5.18
N ALA A 279 3.93 -24.71 -5.62
CA ALA A 279 2.49 -24.94 -5.71
C ALA A 279 1.83 -24.84 -4.32
N GLY A 280 0.67 -24.18 -4.25
CA GLY A 280 -0.06 -23.92 -3.00
C GLY A 280 0.53 -22.79 -2.14
N SER A 281 1.61 -22.14 -2.57
CA SER A 281 2.20 -21.00 -1.86
C SER A 281 1.44 -19.70 -2.11
N PHE A 282 1.58 -18.73 -1.21
CA PHE A 282 1.01 -17.41 -1.39
C PHE A 282 1.60 -16.69 -2.63
N ASP A 283 2.89 -16.87 -2.92
CA ASP A 283 3.52 -16.32 -4.12
C ASP A 283 2.92 -16.88 -5.42
N GLU A 284 2.47 -18.14 -5.41
CA GLU A 284 1.71 -18.69 -6.53
C GLU A 284 0.39 -17.94 -6.71
N GLN A 285 -0.35 -17.71 -5.61
CA GLN A 285 -1.58 -16.92 -5.63
C GLN A 285 -1.32 -15.50 -6.16
N LEU A 286 -0.24 -14.84 -5.72
CA LEU A 286 0.13 -13.51 -6.20
C LEU A 286 0.50 -13.52 -7.69
N LEU A 287 1.18 -14.57 -8.19
CA LEU A 287 1.50 -14.70 -9.61
C LEU A 287 0.26 -15.01 -10.46
N VAL A 288 -0.71 -15.79 -9.94
CA VAL A 288 -2.03 -15.95 -10.57
C VAL A 288 -2.77 -14.61 -10.63
N GLY A 289 -2.79 -13.85 -9.54
CA GLY A 289 -3.39 -12.53 -9.53
C GLY A 289 -2.75 -11.58 -10.53
N LYS A 290 -1.42 -11.63 -10.63
CA LYS A 290 -0.67 -10.90 -11.64
C LYS A 290 -1.04 -11.34 -13.06
N GLU A 291 -1.23 -12.64 -13.30
CA GLU A 291 -1.71 -13.15 -14.58
C GLU A 291 -3.08 -12.54 -14.92
N MET A 292 -4.04 -12.59 -13.99
CA MET A 292 -5.37 -12.03 -14.18
C MET A 292 -5.34 -10.54 -14.48
N PHE A 293 -4.44 -9.80 -13.85
CA PHE A 293 -4.32 -8.36 -14.09
C PHE A 293 -3.80 -8.02 -15.50
N PHE A 294 -2.93 -8.87 -16.06
CA PHE A 294 -2.28 -8.64 -17.34
C PHE A 294 -2.81 -9.50 -18.50
N SER A 295 -3.83 -10.31 -18.27
CA SER A 295 -4.43 -11.17 -19.31
C SER A 295 -5.76 -10.58 -19.79
N SER A 296 -5.91 -10.43 -21.11
CA SER A 296 -7.20 -10.06 -21.72
C SER A 296 -8.08 -11.27 -21.99
N ARG A 297 -7.46 -12.43 -22.21
CA ARG A 297 -8.15 -13.71 -22.43
C ARG A 297 -8.44 -14.45 -21.12
N GLY A 298 -7.41 -14.78 -20.34
CA GLY A 298 -7.48 -15.69 -19.20
C GLY A 298 -7.88 -17.12 -19.64
N LEU A 299 -7.18 -18.13 -19.12
CA LEU A 299 -7.57 -19.53 -19.29
C LEU A 299 -8.10 -20.05 -17.95
N PHE A 300 -9.39 -20.36 -17.90
CA PHE A 300 -10.10 -20.66 -16.67
C PHE A 300 -10.46 -22.15 -16.56
N GLU A 301 -10.59 -22.62 -15.33
CA GLU A 301 -11.09 -23.95 -14.99
C GLU A 301 -12.44 -23.84 -14.30
N ALA A 302 -13.32 -24.82 -14.59
CA ALA A 302 -14.56 -24.97 -13.85
C ALA A 302 -14.30 -25.38 -12.40
N PRO A 303 -15.13 -24.94 -11.44
CA PRO A 303 -15.08 -25.48 -10.09
C PRO A 303 -15.19 -27.01 -10.08
N THR A 304 -14.52 -27.64 -9.11
CA THR A 304 -14.45 -29.11 -8.98
C THR A 304 -15.83 -29.75 -9.07
N GLY A 305 -15.98 -30.74 -9.96
CA GLY A 305 -17.21 -31.51 -10.12
C GLY A 305 -18.26 -30.85 -11.04
N GLN A 306 -17.92 -29.75 -11.70
CA GLN A 306 -18.81 -29.08 -12.65
C GLN A 306 -18.35 -29.24 -14.10
N THR A 307 -19.32 -29.22 -15.02
CA THR A 307 -19.08 -29.22 -16.47
C THR A 307 -19.51 -27.88 -17.04
N ALA A 308 -18.58 -27.17 -17.67
CA ALA A 308 -18.86 -25.90 -18.33
C ALA A 308 -19.47 -26.13 -19.72
N THR A 309 -20.59 -25.47 -19.98
CA THR A 309 -21.19 -25.23 -21.30
C THR A 309 -21.06 -23.76 -21.72
N VAL A 310 -20.38 -22.97 -20.90
CA VAL A 310 -20.08 -21.55 -21.09
C VAL A 310 -18.59 -21.37 -21.34
N SER A 311 -18.19 -20.17 -21.77
CA SER A 311 -16.78 -19.89 -22.06
C SER A 311 -15.89 -20.04 -20.83
N LEU A 312 -14.77 -20.75 -21.02
CA LEU A 312 -13.63 -20.82 -20.08
C LEU A 312 -12.45 -19.94 -20.55
N GLU A 313 -12.70 -19.10 -21.55
CA GLU A 313 -11.74 -18.20 -22.17
C GLU A 313 -12.38 -16.81 -22.33
N ASN A 314 -11.57 -15.76 -22.43
CA ASN A 314 -12.00 -14.38 -22.70
C ASN A 314 -13.03 -13.84 -21.70
N ARG A 315 -13.02 -14.32 -20.45
CA ARG A 315 -13.99 -13.89 -19.43
C ARG A 315 -13.68 -12.49 -18.88
N LEU A 316 -12.42 -12.06 -18.97
CA LEU A 316 -11.96 -10.73 -18.52
C LEU A 316 -12.21 -9.62 -19.55
N SER A 317 -12.22 -9.97 -20.83
CA SER A 317 -12.49 -9.03 -21.92
C SER A 317 -13.01 -9.76 -23.15
N SER A 318 -14.02 -9.18 -23.79
CA SER A 318 -14.58 -9.69 -25.05
C SER A 318 -13.50 -9.78 -26.12
N GLU A 319 -13.33 -10.99 -26.67
CA GLU A 319 -12.36 -11.30 -27.73
C GLU A 319 -10.91 -10.90 -27.37
N GLY A 320 -10.59 -10.79 -26.06
CA GLY A 320 -9.27 -10.43 -25.57
C GLY A 320 -8.82 -9.02 -25.92
N TRP A 321 -9.74 -8.06 -26.05
CA TRP A 321 -9.44 -6.70 -26.51
C TRP A 321 -8.53 -5.89 -25.57
N GLN A 322 -8.76 -6.00 -24.27
CA GLN A 322 -8.03 -5.23 -23.25
C GLN A 322 -7.97 -5.99 -21.91
N ASN A 323 -7.23 -5.45 -20.95
CA ASN A 323 -7.09 -5.98 -19.59
C ASN A 323 -6.84 -4.85 -18.58
N CYS A 324 -6.76 -5.16 -17.29
CA CYS A 324 -6.54 -4.16 -16.25
C CYS A 324 -5.28 -3.32 -16.52
N GLY A 325 -4.19 -3.96 -16.97
CA GLY A 325 -2.94 -3.30 -17.36
C GLY A 325 -3.04 -2.34 -18.56
N SER A 326 -4.16 -2.33 -19.28
CA SER A 326 -4.42 -1.41 -20.41
C SER A 326 -4.70 0.01 -19.91
N CYS A 327 -5.33 0.16 -18.75
CA CYS A 327 -5.57 1.47 -18.10
C CYS A 327 -4.75 1.65 -16.81
N HIS A 328 -4.25 0.55 -16.23
CA HIS A 328 -3.49 0.54 -14.98
C HIS A 328 -2.13 -0.12 -15.15
N PHE A 329 -1.22 0.52 -15.89
CA PHE A 329 0.12 -0.01 -16.13
C PHE A 329 0.81 -0.43 -14.82
N ALA A 330 1.15 -1.71 -14.66
CA ALA A 330 1.76 -2.26 -13.43
C ALA A 330 1.02 -1.93 -12.13
N GLY A 331 -0.29 -1.71 -12.21
CA GLY A 331 -1.09 -1.29 -11.07
C GLY A 331 -1.09 0.22 -10.80
N LEU A 332 -0.42 1.02 -11.63
CA LEU A 332 -0.41 2.48 -11.52
C LEU A 332 -1.50 3.10 -12.43
N THR A 333 -1.37 4.39 -12.76
CA THR A 333 -2.28 5.11 -13.66
C THR A 333 -1.70 5.18 -15.07
N ASP A 334 -2.55 5.15 -16.09
CA ASP A 334 -2.22 5.51 -17.47
C ASP A 334 -2.31 7.02 -17.75
N GLY A 335 -2.68 7.82 -16.74
CA GLY A 335 -2.84 9.26 -16.84
C GLY A 335 -3.99 9.72 -17.73
N VAL A 336 -4.94 8.84 -18.07
CA VAL A 336 -6.11 9.14 -18.89
C VAL A 336 -7.32 9.35 -18.01
N ILE A 337 -8.17 10.30 -18.41
CA ILE A 337 -9.45 10.59 -17.79
C ILE A 337 -10.51 9.90 -18.63
N TRP A 338 -11.11 8.85 -18.09
CA TRP A 338 -12.07 8.00 -18.77
C TRP A 338 -13.50 8.45 -18.44
N GLN A 339 -14.38 8.52 -19.44
CA GLN A 339 -15.77 8.94 -19.28
C GLN A 339 -16.67 7.81 -18.73
N PHE A 340 -16.44 7.39 -17.48
CA PHE A 340 -17.23 6.36 -16.82
C PHE A 340 -18.64 6.86 -16.44
N VAL A 341 -19.49 5.92 -16.02
CA VAL A 341 -20.86 6.16 -15.56
C VAL A 341 -20.96 7.19 -14.39
N PRO A 342 -20.09 7.20 -13.36
CA PRO A 342 -20.12 8.24 -12.33
C PRO A 342 -19.57 9.61 -12.82
N GLY A 343 -19.09 9.73 -14.06
CA GLY A 343 -18.47 10.94 -14.61
C GLY A 343 -17.04 10.69 -15.13
N PRO A 344 -16.38 11.72 -15.69
CA PRO A 344 -15.00 11.64 -16.11
C PRO A 344 -14.09 11.40 -14.91
N ARG A 345 -13.36 10.29 -14.89
CA ARG A 345 -12.43 9.95 -13.81
C ARG A 345 -11.10 9.52 -14.37
N LYS A 346 -10.03 10.10 -13.83
CA LYS A 346 -8.68 9.59 -14.04
C LYS A 346 -8.59 8.13 -13.57
N SER A 347 -7.88 7.28 -14.30
CA SER A 347 -7.50 5.96 -13.77
C SER A 347 -6.70 6.13 -12.46
N ILE A 348 -7.17 5.54 -11.36
CA ILE A 348 -6.53 5.69 -10.05
C ILE A 348 -5.35 4.71 -9.94
N PRO A 349 -4.18 5.15 -9.46
CA PRO A 349 -3.08 4.24 -9.16
C PRO A 349 -3.41 3.40 -7.91
N MET A 350 -3.16 2.10 -8.00
CA MET A 350 -3.60 1.11 -7.00
C MET A 350 -2.51 0.79 -5.96
N ASN A 351 -1.32 1.40 -6.05
CA ASN A 351 -0.22 1.24 -5.10
C ASN A 351 -0.54 1.75 -3.68
N SER A 352 -1.66 2.45 -3.53
CA SER A 352 -2.15 2.98 -2.25
C SER A 352 -3.54 2.47 -1.90
N THR A 353 -4.07 1.47 -2.63
CA THR A 353 -5.38 0.86 -2.31
C THR A 353 -5.37 0.32 -0.88
N TRP A 354 -4.24 -0.25 -0.45
CA TRP A 354 -3.94 -0.56 0.95
C TRP A 354 -2.72 0.20 1.43
N SER A 355 -2.54 0.29 2.75
CA SER A 355 -1.33 0.86 3.32
C SER A 355 -0.12 -0.02 3.02
N PRO A 356 1.01 0.55 2.56
CA PRO A 356 2.26 -0.18 2.44
C PRO A 356 2.81 -0.65 3.80
N HIS A 357 2.31 -0.09 4.90
CA HIS A 357 2.68 -0.44 6.29
C HIS A 357 1.58 -1.18 7.05
N ASN A 358 0.39 -1.33 6.45
CA ASN A 358 -0.70 -2.11 7.03
C ASN A 358 -1.59 -2.65 5.89
N PRO A 359 -1.39 -3.89 5.42
CA PRO A 359 -2.18 -4.42 4.33
C PRO A 359 -3.64 -4.60 4.70
N PHE A 360 -4.07 -4.49 5.96
CA PHE A 360 -5.50 -4.56 6.34
C PHE A 360 -6.20 -3.20 6.26
N ASP A 361 -5.44 -2.12 6.14
CA ASP A 361 -5.96 -0.76 6.03
C ASP A 361 -6.19 -0.39 4.56
N GLN A 362 -7.41 -0.62 4.07
CA GLN A 362 -7.83 -0.31 2.70
C GLN A 362 -8.42 1.10 2.61
N ARG A 363 -8.20 1.83 1.52
CA ARG A 363 -8.98 3.03 1.19
C ARG A 363 -10.37 2.65 0.66
N LEU A 364 -11.30 3.60 0.67
CA LEU A 364 -12.48 3.49 -0.19
C LEU A 364 -12.05 3.65 -1.65
N LEU A 365 -12.77 3.00 -2.57
CA LEU A 365 -12.35 2.87 -3.95
C LEU A 365 -13.09 3.86 -4.85
N ASN A 366 -12.42 4.23 -5.94
CA ASN A 366 -12.81 5.34 -6.83
C ASN A 366 -12.83 6.73 -6.16
N TYR A 367 -12.89 7.76 -7.00
CA TYR A 367 -12.96 9.16 -6.54
C TYR A 367 -14.28 9.50 -5.87
N SER A 368 -15.37 8.79 -6.18
CA SER A 368 -16.70 9.08 -5.64
C SER A 368 -17.10 8.15 -4.48
N ALA A 369 -16.15 7.42 -3.88
CA ALA A 369 -16.42 6.40 -2.84
C ALA A 369 -17.58 5.46 -3.23
N PHE A 370 -17.55 5.00 -4.48
CA PHE A 370 -18.63 4.24 -5.11
C PHE A 370 -18.43 2.72 -4.98
N PHE A 371 -17.24 2.28 -4.57
CA PHE A 371 -16.90 0.88 -4.33
C PHE A 371 -16.16 0.75 -3.00
N ASP A 372 -16.38 -0.37 -2.30
CA ASP A 372 -15.74 -0.71 -1.03
C ASP A 372 -14.91 -1.99 -1.12
N GLU A 373 -15.03 -2.75 -2.21
CA GLU A 373 -14.26 -3.97 -2.47
C GLU A 373 -13.59 -3.93 -3.84
N VAL A 374 -12.36 -4.45 -3.95
CA VAL A 374 -11.70 -4.60 -5.26
C VAL A 374 -12.52 -5.52 -6.18
N GLN A 375 -13.25 -6.46 -5.59
CA GLN A 375 -14.16 -7.36 -6.27
C GLN A 375 -15.34 -6.65 -6.95
N ASP A 376 -15.69 -5.42 -6.55
CA ASP A 376 -16.75 -4.64 -7.20
C ASP A 376 -16.42 -4.28 -8.65
N PHE A 377 -15.13 -4.26 -9.00
CA PHE A 377 -14.68 -4.01 -10.38
C PHE A 377 -15.03 -5.14 -11.35
N GLU A 378 -15.60 -6.26 -10.88
CA GLU A 378 -16.34 -7.21 -11.70
C GLU A 378 -17.41 -6.51 -12.57
N ILE A 379 -18.00 -5.41 -12.08
CA ILE A 379 -18.94 -4.58 -12.85
C ILE A 379 -18.25 -3.99 -14.09
N ASN A 380 -17.01 -3.51 -13.97
CA ASN A 380 -16.23 -2.97 -15.08
C ASN A 380 -15.77 -4.07 -16.04
N VAL A 381 -15.38 -5.24 -15.51
CA VAL A 381 -15.03 -6.42 -16.33
C VAL A 381 -16.20 -6.77 -17.26
N ARG A 382 -17.44 -6.74 -16.76
CA ARG A 382 -18.64 -7.08 -17.54
C ARG A 382 -19.08 -5.99 -18.50
N ASN A 383 -19.06 -4.72 -18.05
CA ASN A 383 -19.71 -3.62 -18.78
C ASN A 383 -18.76 -2.77 -19.63
N ILE A 384 -17.47 -2.74 -19.30
CA ILE A 384 -16.46 -1.96 -20.04
C ILE A 384 -15.63 -2.91 -20.89
N SER A 385 -15.01 -3.92 -20.29
CA SER A 385 -14.19 -4.89 -21.04
C SER A 385 -15.00 -5.99 -21.71
N GLY A 386 -16.21 -6.25 -21.20
CA GLY A 386 -17.15 -7.25 -21.71
C GLY A 386 -18.25 -6.63 -22.58
N PRO A 387 -19.23 -7.44 -23.01
CA PRO A 387 -20.27 -7.01 -23.94
C PRO A 387 -21.42 -6.26 -23.24
N GLY A 388 -21.38 -6.14 -21.90
CA GLY A 388 -22.48 -5.63 -21.09
C GLY A 388 -23.58 -6.67 -20.83
N ASN A 389 -24.79 -6.19 -20.57
CA ASN A 389 -25.94 -7.03 -20.23
C ASN A 389 -26.52 -7.77 -21.43
N LEU A 390 -27.07 -8.96 -21.16
CA LEU A 390 -27.84 -9.75 -22.12
C LEU A 390 -29.12 -9.03 -22.54
N PRO A 391 -29.59 -9.21 -23.79
CA PRO A 391 -30.87 -8.66 -24.25
C PRO A 391 -32.08 -9.18 -23.47
N ALA A 392 -31.98 -10.39 -22.91
CA ALA A 392 -33.01 -11.00 -22.07
C ALA A 392 -32.37 -11.78 -20.92
N PRO A 393 -32.93 -11.73 -19.70
CA PRO A 393 -32.38 -12.45 -18.57
C PRO A 393 -32.38 -13.98 -18.77
N VAL A 394 -31.29 -14.63 -18.35
CA VAL A 394 -31.17 -16.09 -18.29
C VAL A 394 -31.04 -16.50 -16.84
N ASN A 395 -31.87 -17.45 -16.39
CA ASN A 395 -31.94 -17.88 -15.00
C ASN A 395 -32.07 -16.70 -14.00
N GLY A 396 -32.87 -15.69 -14.36
CA GLY A 396 -33.10 -14.51 -13.52
C GLY A 396 -32.01 -13.42 -13.58
N SER A 397 -30.86 -13.67 -14.20
CA SER A 397 -29.77 -12.69 -14.33
C SER A 397 -29.73 -12.07 -15.72
N SER A 398 -29.53 -10.75 -15.79
CA SER A 398 -29.27 -10.04 -17.05
C SER A 398 -27.78 -9.98 -17.40
N LEU A 399 -26.91 -10.46 -16.52
CA LEU A 399 -25.47 -10.45 -16.73
C LEU A 399 -25.07 -11.55 -17.73
N ASP A 400 -24.13 -11.24 -18.62
CA ASP A 400 -23.58 -12.24 -19.54
C ASP A 400 -22.78 -13.31 -18.78
N PHE A 401 -23.13 -14.58 -19.00
CA PHE A 401 -22.52 -15.72 -18.30
C PHE A 401 -21.18 -16.16 -18.89
N ASN A 402 -20.81 -15.64 -20.07
CA ASN A 402 -19.49 -15.88 -20.69
C ASN A 402 -18.43 -14.88 -20.23
N HIS A 403 -18.82 -13.78 -19.57
CA HIS A 403 -17.89 -12.77 -19.05
C HIS A 403 -18.03 -12.61 -17.53
N GLY A 404 -17.01 -11.99 -16.93
CA GLY A 404 -16.85 -11.86 -15.50
C GLY A 404 -16.31 -13.12 -14.81
N LEU A 405 -15.67 -12.90 -13.66
CA LEU A 405 -15.03 -13.95 -12.86
C LEU A 405 -15.99 -14.57 -11.83
N ILE A 406 -16.99 -13.81 -11.37
CA ILE A 406 -18.00 -14.32 -10.44
C ILE A 406 -19.01 -15.17 -11.22
N ILE A 407 -19.36 -16.33 -10.67
CA ILE A 407 -20.37 -17.24 -11.22
C ILE A 407 -21.65 -17.22 -10.37
N SER A 408 -22.64 -18.03 -10.74
CA SER A 408 -23.89 -18.17 -9.99
C SER A 408 -23.69 -18.34 -8.48
N ASP A 409 -24.58 -17.74 -7.69
CA ASP A 409 -24.63 -17.89 -6.23
C ASP A 409 -24.86 -19.34 -5.77
N THR A 410 -25.41 -20.18 -6.65
CA THR A 410 -25.57 -21.63 -6.43
C THR A 410 -24.28 -22.43 -6.71
N GLY A 411 -23.22 -21.74 -7.12
CA GLY A 411 -21.96 -22.33 -7.59
C GLY A 411 -21.99 -22.82 -9.03
N ASN A 412 -23.15 -22.89 -9.71
CA ASN A 412 -23.23 -23.40 -11.09
C ASN A 412 -22.52 -22.46 -12.08
N ILE A 413 -21.42 -22.94 -12.69
CA ILE A 413 -20.61 -22.18 -13.65
C ILE A 413 -21.40 -21.73 -14.89
N ASN A 414 -22.47 -22.44 -15.25
CA ASN A 414 -23.22 -22.16 -16.49
C ASN A 414 -24.19 -20.98 -16.38
N PHE A 415 -24.24 -20.32 -15.22
CA PHE A 415 -25.06 -19.13 -15.00
C PHE A 415 -24.23 -18.02 -14.36
N ALA A 416 -24.59 -16.78 -14.69
CA ALA A 416 -24.05 -15.60 -14.03
C ALA A 416 -24.64 -15.42 -12.61
N PRO A 417 -23.99 -14.66 -11.72
CA PRO A 417 -24.59 -14.24 -10.45
C PRO A 417 -25.91 -13.48 -10.68
N GLN A 418 -26.84 -13.53 -9.72
CA GLN A 418 -28.11 -12.80 -9.84
C GLN A 418 -27.91 -11.28 -9.86
N VAL A 419 -26.93 -10.81 -9.10
CA VAL A 419 -26.55 -9.40 -8.97
C VAL A 419 -25.05 -9.29 -8.75
N VAL A 420 -24.44 -8.26 -9.31
CA VAL A 420 -23.14 -7.71 -8.90
C VAL A 420 -23.40 -6.24 -8.63
N ASN A 421 -23.23 -5.81 -7.38
CA ASN A 421 -23.49 -4.44 -6.95
C ASN A 421 -22.39 -4.01 -5.97
N ALA A 422 -22.29 -2.71 -5.71
CA ALA A 422 -21.24 -2.16 -4.85
C ALA A 422 -21.45 -2.43 -3.35
N PHE A 423 -22.68 -2.26 -2.83
CA PHE A 423 -22.87 -2.16 -1.37
C PHE A 423 -23.96 -3.04 -0.78
N THR A 424 -24.93 -3.53 -1.55
CA THR A 424 -26.05 -4.29 -1.00
C THR A 424 -25.74 -5.79 -0.85
N LEU A 425 -24.76 -6.30 -1.59
CA LEU A 425 -24.23 -7.65 -1.44
C LEU A 425 -22.71 -7.64 -1.65
N PRO A 426 -21.92 -8.12 -0.68
CA PRO A 426 -20.46 -8.22 -0.84
C PRO A 426 -20.08 -9.09 -2.02
N ASN A 427 -19.11 -8.65 -2.81
CA ASN A 427 -18.53 -9.42 -3.90
C ASN A 427 -17.32 -10.25 -3.46
N ALA A 428 -16.72 -9.96 -2.29
CA ALA A 428 -15.67 -10.81 -1.73
C ALA A 428 -16.17 -12.23 -1.42
N ASN A 429 -15.28 -13.21 -1.61
CA ASN A 429 -15.50 -14.63 -1.32
C ASN A 429 -16.69 -15.29 -2.05
N ARG A 430 -17.20 -14.67 -3.12
CA ARG A 430 -18.26 -15.28 -3.94
C ARG A 430 -17.71 -16.43 -4.79
N GLN A 431 -18.63 -17.29 -5.22
CA GLN A 431 -18.31 -18.37 -6.16
C GLN A 431 -17.74 -17.78 -7.44
N GLN A 432 -16.64 -18.33 -7.93
CA GLN A 432 -15.89 -17.78 -9.05
C GLN A 432 -15.22 -18.88 -9.86
N VAL A 433 -14.78 -18.53 -11.07
CA VAL A 433 -13.93 -19.41 -11.88
C VAL A 433 -12.54 -19.58 -11.25
N LEU A 434 -11.90 -20.70 -11.56
CA LEU A 434 -10.58 -21.03 -11.07
C LEU A 434 -9.51 -20.78 -12.14
N VAL A 435 -8.27 -20.55 -11.71
CA VAL A 435 -7.11 -20.42 -12.60
C VAL A 435 -5.97 -21.28 -12.07
N ARG A 436 -5.20 -21.85 -13.00
CA ARG A 436 -4.01 -22.66 -12.73
C ARG A 436 -2.82 -22.09 -13.49
N LEU A 437 -1.69 -21.93 -12.80
CA LEU A 437 -0.44 -21.60 -13.47
C LEU A 437 0.09 -22.79 -14.28
N PRO A 438 0.76 -22.53 -15.41
CA PRO A 438 1.58 -23.51 -16.13
C PRO A 438 2.43 -24.39 -15.21
N GLY A 439 2.26 -25.72 -15.30
CA GLY A 439 3.08 -26.66 -14.52
C GLY A 439 2.69 -26.84 -13.06
N SER A 440 1.66 -26.14 -12.57
CA SER A 440 1.12 -26.34 -11.24
C SER A 440 0.02 -27.39 -11.21
N ASN A 441 -0.17 -28.03 -10.04
CA ASN A 441 -1.33 -28.86 -9.74
C ASN A 441 -2.37 -28.13 -8.86
N THR A 442 -2.13 -26.86 -8.52
CA THR A 442 -2.97 -26.06 -7.64
C THR A 442 -3.85 -25.12 -8.47
N THR A 443 -5.10 -24.95 -8.04
CA THR A 443 -6.04 -23.98 -8.60
C THR A 443 -6.34 -22.88 -7.59
N TRP A 444 -6.47 -21.66 -8.08
CA TRP A 444 -6.76 -20.48 -7.29
C TRP A 444 -8.05 -19.82 -7.74
N PRO A 445 -8.89 -19.30 -6.82
CA PRO A 445 -10.02 -18.46 -7.18
C PRO A 445 -9.53 -17.17 -7.86
N ALA A 446 -9.99 -16.90 -9.08
CA ALA A 446 -9.36 -15.92 -9.97
C ALA A 446 -9.40 -14.48 -9.44
N LEU A 447 -10.57 -14.04 -8.95
CA LEU A 447 -10.81 -12.68 -8.50
C LEU A 447 -10.15 -12.43 -7.13
N ASP A 448 -10.15 -13.43 -6.24
CA ASP A 448 -9.44 -13.31 -4.96
C ASP A 448 -7.92 -13.24 -5.16
N ALA A 449 -7.37 -14.06 -6.06
CA ALA A 449 -5.96 -13.97 -6.43
C ALA A 449 -5.61 -12.58 -7.00
N LEU A 450 -6.46 -12.03 -7.89
CA LEU A 450 -6.31 -10.67 -8.43
C LEU A 450 -6.28 -9.62 -7.31
N LYS A 451 -7.21 -9.71 -6.34
CA LYS A 451 -7.25 -8.83 -5.18
C LYS A 451 -5.98 -8.94 -4.33
N GLU A 452 -5.47 -10.15 -4.07
CA GLU A 452 -4.24 -10.29 -3.28
C GLU A 452 -3.02 -9.75 -4.02
N TRP A 453 -2.96 -9.88 -5.35
CA TRP A 453 -1.92 -9.22 -6.13
C TRP A 453 -1.99 -7.69 -6.06
N ILE A 454 -3.19 -7.10 -6.07
CA ILE A 454 -3.33 -5.64 -5.89
C ILE A 454 -2.86 -5.25 -4.49
N ARG A 455 -3.21 -6.03 -3.47
CA ARG A 455 -2.88 -5.76 -2.08
C ARG A 455 -1.40 -5.87 -1.75
N PHE A 456 -0.72 -6.87 -2.30
CA PHE A 456 0.65 -7.21 -1.90
C PHE A 456 1.68 -7.10 -3.03
N GLY A 457 1.25 -7.12 -4.29
CA GLY A 457 2.12 -7.18 -5.47
C GLY A 457 2.41 -5.84 -6.13
N ILE A 458 1.52 -4.85 -6.00
CA ILE A 458 1.71 -3.51 -6.56
C ILE A 458 2.59 -2.68 -5.63
N ARG A 459 3.65 -2.07 -6.18
CA ARG A 459 4.62 -1.28 -5.42
C ARG A 459 4.42 0.21 -5.65
N THR A 460 4.60 0.99 -4.59
CA THR A 460 4.72 2.44 -4.69
C THR A 460 6.04 2.81 -5.36
N PRO A 461 6.03 3.65 -6.41
CA PRO A 461 7.26 4.18 -6.98
C PRO A 461 8.07 4.99 -5.96
N GLU A 462 9.39 4.98 -6.11
CA GLU A 462 10.28 5.70 -5.19
C GLU A 462 10.13 7.23 -5.31
N GLY A 463 10.35 7.92 -4.19
CA GLY A 463 10.40 9.37 -4.11
C GLY A 463 11.58 9.95 -4.89
N ALA A 464 11.49 11.21 -5.28
CA ALA A 464 12.61 11.93 -5.83
C ALA A 464 13.72 12.09 -4.77
N LEU A 465 14.96 11.76 -5.15
CA LEU A 465 16.09 11.78 -4.22
C LEU A 465 16.54 13.21 -3.88
N THR A 466 16.94 13.39 -2.62
CA THR A 466 17.60 14.60 -2.12
C THR A 466 19.09 14.64 -2.47
N ALA A 467 19.72 15.81 -2.32
CA ALA A 467 21.15 15.96 -2.58
C ALA A 467 22.01 15.11 -1.62
N ASN A 468 21.58 14.96 -0.36
CA ASN A 468 22.27 14.08 0.59
C ASN A 468 22.18 12.60 0.21
N GLN A 469 21.04 12.14 -0.32
CA GLN A 469 20.84 10.73 -0.70
C GLN A 469 21.67 10.32 -1.93
N LEU A 470 21.96 11.23 -2.86
CA LEU A 470 22.74 10.93 -4.08
C LEU A 470 24.26 10.86 -3.85
N GLY A 471 24.76 11.34 -2.69
CA GLY A 471 26.18 11.32 -2.33
C GLY A 471 27.03 12.46 -2.94
N ALA A 472 28.25 12.63 -2.42
CA ALA A 472 29.13 13.73 -2.80
C ALA A 472 29.60 13.63 -4.27
N GLY A 473 29.26 14.64 -5.08
CA GLY A 473 29.72 14.80 -6.46
C GLY A 473 28.64 14.70 -7.55
N ASN A 474 27.40 14.29 -7.22
CA ASN A 474 26.29 14.25 -8.17
C ASN A 474 25.00 14.84 -7.57
N SER A 475 24.81 16.16 -7.71
CA SER A 475 23.61 16.88 -7.27
C SER A 475 22.65 17.25 -8.43
N ALA A 476 22.95 16.80 -9.65
CA ALA A 476 22.17 17.16 -10.83
C ALA A 476 20.81 16.47 -10.82
N GLY A 477 19.74 17.25 -10.65
CA GLY A 477 18.36 16.74 -10.58
C GLY A 477 17.89 16.38 -9.16
N ALA A 478 18.77 16.48 -8.17
CA ALA A 478 18.45 16.27 -6.76
C ALA A 478 17.55 17.37 -6.20
N LEU A 479 16.69 17.04 -5.24
CA LEU A 479 15.95 18.03 -4.47
C LEU A 479 16.84 18.63 -3.37
N PRO A 480 16.81 19.96 -3.13
CA PRO A 480 17.53 20.57 -2.03
C PRO A 480 16.96 20.12 -0.68
N ASP A 481 17.78 19.53 0.18
CA ASP A 481 17.37 19.04 1.51
C ASP A 481 16.68 20.10 2.39
N ASN A 482 17.16 21.33 2.34
CA ASN A 482 16.56 22.44 3.09
C ASN A 482 15.16 22.79 2.59
N ASP A 483 14.92 22.69 1.28
CA ASP A 483 13.61 22.98 0.70
C ASP A 483 12.63 21.85 0.99
N VAL A 484 13.08 20.60 0.94
CA VAL A 484 12.28 19.42 1.32
C VAL A 484 11.86 19.52 2.79
N ARG A 485 12.81 19.78 3.71
CA ARG A 485 12.49 19.99 5.14
C ARG A 485 11.52 21.17 5.33
N ALA A 486 11.76 22.30 4.68
CA ALA A 486 10.87 23.45 4.76
C ALA A 486 9.48 23.16 4.20
N GLY A 487 9.40 22.41 3.10
CA GLY A 487 8.16 21.97 2.47
C GLY A 487 7.33 21.08 3.38
N ARG A 488 7.97 20.11 4.04
CA ARG A 488 7.32 19.27 5.05
C ARG A 488 6.68 20.14 6.14
N ARG A 489 7.42 21.10 6.70
CA ARG A 489 6.89 22.00 7.73
C ARG A 489 5.70 22.81 7.27
N LEU A 490 5.79 23.37 6.08
CA LEU A 490 4.72 24.17 5.48
C LEU A 490 3.47 23.32 5.24
N PHE A 491 3.64 22.06 4.82
CA PHE A 491 2.56 21.10 4.63
C PHE A 491 1.79 20.83 5.93
N PHE A 492 2.49 20.58 7.04
CA PHE A 492 1.86 20.37 8.36
C PHE A 492 1.26 21.64 8.94
N ARG A 493 1.94 22.79 8.82
CA ARG A 493 1.42 24.07 9.31
C ARG A 493 0.12 24.49 8.61
N ALA A 494 -0.01 24.12 7.33
CA ALA A 494 -1.21 24.35 6.52
C ALA A 494 -2.29 23.27 6.76
N GLU A 495 -2.03 22.32 7.65
CA GLU A 495 -2.92 21.22 8.02
C GLU A 495 -3.29 20.33 6.82
N CYS A 496 -2.40 20.21 5.83
CA CYS A 496 -2.63 19.34 4.67
C CYS A 496 -2.75 17.86 5.08
N HIS A 497 -2.09 17.46 6.16
CA HIS A 497 -2.10 16.10 6.69
C HIS A 497 -3.47 15.68 7.25
N THR A 498 -4.33 16.62 7.62
CA THR A 498 -5.69 16.31 8.11
C THR A 498 -6.55 15.60 7.06
N CYS A 499 -6.21 15.74 5.77
CA CYS A 499 -6.77 14.94 4.67
C CYS A 499 -5.75 13.95 4.09
N HIS A 500 -4.49 14.36 3.98
CA HIS A 500 -3.42 13.60 3.35
C HIS A 500 -2.39 13.02 4.33
N GLY A 501 -2.85 12.52 5.48
CA GLY A 501 -2.03 11.99 6.57
C GLY A 501 -2.02 10.46 6.67
N GLY A 502 -1.54 9.94 7.81
CA GLY A 502 -1.42 8.52 8.08
C GLY A 502 -0.44 7.75 7.16
N THR A 503 -0.39 6.43 7.35
CA THR A 503 0.55 5.52 6.67
C THR A 503 0.33 5.39 5.14
N LYS A 504 -0.80 5.91 4.64
CA LYS A 504 -1.17 5.92 3.22
C LYS A 504 -1.10 7.31 2.60
N TRP A 505 -0.72 8.35 3.35
CA TRP A 505 -0.85 9.75 2.94
C TRP A 505 -2.25 10.10 2.40
N SER A 506 -3.26 9.56 3.08
CA SER A 506 -4.70 9.73 2.86
C SER A 506 -5.41 9.22 4.12
N VAL A 507 -6.34 10.01 4.65
CA VAL A 507 -7.19 9.60 5.78
C VAL A 507 -8.34 8.67 5.35
N SER A 508 -8.52 8.43 4.04
CA SER A 508 -9.49 7.45 3.54
C SER A 508 -9.11 6.06 4.06
N HIS A 509 -10.02 5.45 4.81
CA HIS A 509 -9.86 4.10 5.34
C HIS A 509 -11.22 3.43 5.43
N LYS A 510 -11.29 2.15 5.06
CA LYS A 510 -12.49 1.32 5.20
C LYS A 510 -12.51 0.76 6.62
N ASP A 511 -13.37 1.30 7.46
CA ASP A 511 -13.57 0.95 8.87
C ASP A 511 -14.72 -0.04 9.12
N PHE A 512 -15.22 -0.70 8.06
CA PHE A 512 -16.31 -1.66 8.15
C PHE A 512 -16.04 -2.92 7.31
N VAL A 513 -16.71 -4.01 7.69
CA VAL A 513 -16.77 -5.23 6.88
C VAL A 513 -17.94 -5.08 5.91
N SER A 514 -17.72 -5.36 4.62
CA SER A 514 -18.80 -5.29 3.63
C SER A 514 -19.93 -6.27 3.95
N PRO A 515 -21.20 -5.88 3.77
CA PRO A 515 -21.64 -4.59 3.23
C PRO A 515 -21.64 -3.47 4.29
N PRO A 516 -21.54 -2.19 3.90
CA PRO A 516 -21.75 -1.08 4.82
C PRO A 516 -23.17 -1.08 5.40
N ALA A 517 -23.38 -0.34 6.50
CA ALA A 517 -24.71 -0.14 7.05
C ALA A 517 -25.62 0.59 6.04
N ALA A 518 -26.89 0.20 5.95
CA ALA A 518 -27.80 0.67 4.90
C ALA A 518 -28.03 2.18 4.94
N GLU A 519 -27.99 2.77 6.14
CA GLU A 519 -28.10 4.21 6.38
C GLU A 519 -26.90 5.04 5.90
N GLU A 520 -25.74 4.41 5.71
CA GLU A 520 -24.54 5.07 5.17
C GLU A 520 -24.57 5.19 3.64
N ILE A 521 -25.38 4.36 2.98
CA ILE A 521 -25.50 4.34 1.52
C ILE A 521 -26.38 5.51 1.07
N ALA A 522 -25.77 6.48 0.41
CA ALA A 522 -26.45 7.60 -0.24
C ALA A 522 -26.71 7.30 -1.72
N THR A 523 -27.64 8.01 -2.35
CA THR A 523 -27.89 7.88 -3.79
C THR A 523 -28.40 9.20 -4.36
N GLU A 524 -27.73 9.69 -5.40
CA GLU A 524 -28.20 10.87 -6.14
C GLU A 524 -29.49 10.51 -6.91
N THR A 525 -30.66 10.91 -6.40
CA THR A 525 -31.94 10.61 -7.05
C THR A 525 -32.84 11.84 -7.10
N GLY A 526 -33.72 11.92 -8.10
CA GLY A 526 -34.77 12.95 -8.17
C GLY A 526 -34.46 14.18 -9.02
N ALA A 527 -33.19 14.42 -9.39
CA ALA A 527 -32.82 15.46 -10.34
C ALA A 527 -32.79 14.93 -11.79
N ALA A 528 -33.39 15.69 -12.72
CA ALA A 528 -33.45 15.30 -14.13
C ALA A 528 -32.06 15.23 -14.74
N GLY A 529 -31.73 14.09 -15.37
CA GLY A 529 -30.43 13.91 -16.02
C GLY A 529 -29.27 13.64 -15.08
N VAL A 530 -29.49 13.21 -13.84
CA VAL A 530 -28.42 12.78 -12.92
C VAL A 530 -28.27 11.26 -12.94
N PHE A 531 -27.04 10.76 -12.80
CA PHE A 531 -26.78 9.33 -12.64
C PHE A 531 -27.23 8.83 -11.25
N PRO A 532 -28.15 7.84 -11.15
CA PRO A 532 -28.66 7.34 -9.87
C PRO A 532 -27.69 6.36 -9.19
N GLY A 533 -26.51 6.86 -8.88
CA GLY A 533 -25.41 6.09 -8.31
C GLY A 533 -25.41 6.04 -6.79
N GLN A 534 -25.07 4.89 -6.20
CA GLN A 534 -24.87 4.72 -4.76
C GLN A 534 -23.45 5.11 -4.33
N PHE A 535 -23.28 5.79 -3.19
CA PHE A 535 -21.96 6.17 -2.68
C PHE A 535 -21.97 6.29 -1.16
N LEU A 536 -20.78 6.36 -0.54
CA LEU A 536 -20.63 6.53 0.90
C LEU A 536 -20.20 7.96 1.23
N ALA A 537 -21.19 8.81 1.55
CA ALA A 537 -21.02 10.25 1.68
C ALA A 537 -19.97 10.68 2.71
N ARG A 538 -19.83 9.95 3.82
CA ARG A 538 -18.89 10.30 4.91
C ARG A 538 -17.40 10.22 4.52
N PHE A 539 -17.08 9.59 3.39
CA PHE A 539 -15.72 9.49 2.86
C PHE A 539 -15.41 10.57 1.82
N LEU A 540 -16.37 11.43 1.49
CA LEU A 540 -16.18 12.51 0.54
C LEU A 540 -15.72 13.77 1.25
N SER A 541 -14.84 14.53 0.60
CA SER A 541 -14.41 15.84 1.06
C SER A 541 -14.60 16.87 -0.05
N ASN A 542 -15.29 17.96 0.28
CA ASN A 542 -15.56 19.03 -0.66
C ASN A 542 -14.49 20.12 -0.58
N ILE A 543 -13.64 20.19 -1.59
CA ILE A 543 -12.64 21.26 -1.78
C ILE A 543 -13.00 22.19 -2.95
N GLY A 544 -14.27 22.18 -3.39
CA GLY A 544 -14.74 22.96 -4.54
C GLY A 544 -14.14 22.50 -5.87
N SER A 545 -13.80 21.21 -6.01
CA SER A 545 -13.14 20.70 -7.22
C SER A 545 -14.10 20.27 -8.35
N PHE A 546 -15.41 20.27 -8.12
CA PHE A 546 -16.37 19.95 -9.19
C PHE A 546 -16.28 20.99 -10.32
N ASN A 547 -16.24 20.53 -11.58
CA ASN A 547 -15.98 21.37 -12.77
C ASN A 547 -14.68 22.20 -12.73
N LEU A 548 -13.70 21.83 -11.88
CA LEU A 548 -12.43 22.53 -11.80
C LEU A 548 -11.69 22.46 -13.14
N GLY A 549 -11.24 23.62 -13.64
CA GLY A 549 -10.55 23.75 -14.92
C GLY A 549 -11.42 23.42 -16.12
N VAL A 550 -12.75 23.41 -16.02
CA VAL A 550 -13.63 23.20 -17.17
C VAL A 550 -14.02 24.55 -17.76
N ALA A 551 -13.61 24.80 -19.01
CA ALA A 551 -13.83 26.08 -19.68
C ALA A 551 -15.31 26.51 -19.68
N GLY A 552 -15.58 27.73 -19.22
CA GLY A 552 -16.92 28.31 -19.18
C GLY A 552 -17.81 27.86 -18.02
N GLN A 553 -17.30 27.05 -17.08
CA GLN A 553 -18.04 26.62 -15.88
C GLN A 553 -17.77 27.48 -14.63
N GLY A 554 -16.87 28.47 -14.71
CA GLY A 554 -16.63 29.44 -13.64
C GLY A 554 -15.78 28.93 -12.46
N ASN A 555 -15.12 27.78 -12.61
CA ASN A 555 -14.18 27.20 -11.65
C ASN A 555 -12.81 27.02 -12.31
N ASP A 556 -12.19 28.13 -12.72
CA ASP A 556 -11.01 28.11 -13.57
C ASP A 556 -9.72 27.78 -12.80
N ILE A 557 -8.81 27.02 -13.42
CA ILE A 557 -7.47 26.76 -12.91
C ILE A 557 -6.50 26.44 -14.05
N GLY A 558 -5.24 26.90 -13.92
CA GLY A 558 -4.20 26.62 -14.90
C GLY A 558 -4.63 26.97 -16.32
N GLU A 559 -4.55 26.01 -17.23
CA GLU A 559 -4.92 26.16 -18.64
C GLU A 559 -6.37 25.72 -18.95
N ASN A 560 -7.19 25.45 -17.92
CA ASN A 560 -8.58 25.00 -18.07
C ASN A 560 -8.76 23.77 -18.97
N VAL A 561 -7.95 22.74 -18.72
CA VAL A 561 -7.96 21.48 -19.48
C VAL A 561 -8.86 20.40 -18.89
N GLY A 562 -9.56 20.68 -17.79
CA GLY A 562 -10.34 19.68 -17.04
C GLY A 562 -11.46 19.06 -17.88
N ALA A 563 -11.72 17.76 -17.65
CA ALA A 563 -12.79 17.06 -18.33
C ALA A 563 -14.18 17.55 -17.86
N PRO A 564 -15.16 17.76 -18.77
CA PRO A 564 -16.51 18.15 -18.40
C PRO A 564 -17.24 17.08 -17.56
N GLU A 565 -17.85 17.45 -16.43
CA GLU A 565 -18.50 16.55 -15.45
C GLU A 565 -19.85 15.96 -15.90
N VAL A 566 -19.82 15.27 -17.04
CA VAL A 566 -20.95 14.51 -17.59
C VAL A 566 -20.51 13.08 -17.91
N ASN A 567 -21.39 12.11 -17.68
CA ASN A 567 -21.11 10.71 -17.92
C ASN A 567 -21.41 10.27 -19.36
N THR A 568 -21.20 8.98 -19.63
CA THR A 568 -21.44 8.31 -20.92
C THR A 568 -22.82 8.58 -21.54
N GLY A 569 -23.87 8.68 -20.71
CA GLY A 569 -25.25 8.93 -21.14
C GLY A 569 -25.63 10.41 -21.25
N GLY A 570 -24.67 11.33 -21.08
CA GLY A 570 -24.93 12.77 -20.98
C GLY A 570 -25.61 13.18 -19.66
N GLN A 571 -25.57 12.30 -18.65
CA GLN A 571 -26.08 12.61 -17.32
C GLN A 571 -25.00 13.35 -16.52
N LEU A 572 -25.41 14.21 -15.59
CA LEU A 572 -24.53 14.87 -14.64
C LEU A 572 -23.79 13.83 -13.78
N ALA A 573 -22.49 14.05 -13.61
CA ALA A 573 -21.60 13.21 -12.82
C ALA A 573 -21.86 13.31 -11.31
N LEU A 574 -21.34 12.34 -10.55
CA LEU A 574 -21.27 12.40 -9.09
C LEU A 574 -20.21 13.44 -8.63
N GLY A 575 -20.30 13.87 -7.38
CA GLY A 575 -19.39 14.86 -6.78
C GLY A 575 -20.04 16.22 -6.49
N THR A 576 -21.35 16.33 -6.73
CA THR A 576 -22.22 17.43 -6.32
C THR A 576 -23.49 16.81 -5.71
N ASP A 577 -24.04 17.46 -4.69
CA ASP A 577 -25.36 17.15 -4.12
C ASP A 577 -26.46 17.64 -5.08
N HIS A 578 -26.99 16.74 -5.91
CA HIS A 578 -28.00 17.12 -6.91
C HIS A 578 -29.42 17.10 -6.35
N ASN A 579 -29.66 16.41 -5.23
CA ASN A 579 -30.99 16.24 -4.65
C ASN A 579 -31.26 17.14 -3.43
N GLY A 580 -30.25 17.84 -2.93
CA GLY A 580 -30.31 18.79 -1.82
C GLY A 580 -30.41 18.14 -0.45
N ASP A 581 -29.97 16.88 -0.29
CA ASP A 581 -30.05 16.15 0.98
C ASP A 581 -28.81 16.34 1.89
N GLY A 582 -27.84 17.14 1.44
CA GLY A 582 -26.58 17.43 2.14
C GLY A 582 -25.52 16.34 1.95
N LYS A 583 -25.71 15.40 1.02
CA LYS A 583 -24.77 14.33 0.68
C LYS A 583 -24.35 14.45 -0.78
N GLY A 584 -23.16 13.95 -1.12
CA GLY A 584 -22.71 13.82 -2.52
C GLY A 584 -21.72 14.89 -2.99
N GLU A 585 -21.52 15.97 -2.22
CA GLU A 585 -20.48 16.94 -2.52
C GLU A 585 -19.07 16.38 -2.28
N GLY A 586 -18.19 16.57 -3.26
CA GLY A 586 -16.77 16.27 -3.13
C GLY A 586 -16.38 14.85 -3.51
N PHE A 587 -15.14 14.49 -3.13
CA PHE A 587 -14.48 13.28 -3.59
C PHE A 587 -13.71 12.59 -2.45
N ASN A 588 -13.54 11.28 -2.58
CA ASN A 588 -12.69 10.47 -1.74
C ASN A 588 -11.23 10.92 -1.86
N ILE A 589 -10.58 11.12 -0.72
CA ILE A 589 -9.26 11.77 -0.65
C ILE A 589 -8.19 10.86 -1.27
N PRO A 590 -7.46 11.29 -2.32
CA PRO A 590 -6.38 10.52 -2.92
C PRO A 590 -5.17 10.41 -1.99
N SER A 591 -4.45 9.28 -2.10
CA SER A 591 -3.12 9.13 -1.50
C SER A 591 -2.09 10.02 -2.20
N LEU A 592 -1.14 10.54 -1.42
CA LEU A 592 0.01 11.27 -1.95
C LEU A 592 1.26 10.39 -2.17
N LEU A 593 1.18 9.08 -1.92
CA LEU A 593 2.29 8.15 -2.15
C LEU A 593 2.72 8.17 -3.62
N ALA A 594 3.98 8.53 -3.87
CA ALA A 594 4.58 8.71 -5.20
C ALA A 594 3.84 9.71 -6.11
N ILE A 595 3.09 10.65 -5.55
CA ILE A 595 2.19 11.54 -6.31
C ILE A 595 2.88 12.28 -7.46
N TRP A 596 4.18 12.55 -7.33
CA TRP A 596 4.95 13.24 -8.35
C TRP A 596 5.09 12.48 -9.67
N GLN A 597 4.96 11.14 -9.66
CA GLN A 597 5.00 10.29 -10.86
C GLN A 597 3.60 9.99 -11.44
N LEU A 598 2.57 10.60 -10.86
CA LEU A 598 1.18 10.24 -11.15
C LEU A 598 0.38 11.44 -11.70
N PRO A 599 0.87 12.29 -12.64
CA PRO A 599 0.03 13.28 -13.30
C PRO A 599 -0.94 12.62 -14.32
N PRO A 600 -2.00 13.32 -14.76
CA PRO A 600 -2.50 14.60 -14.23
C PRO A 600 -3.15 14.44 -12.84
N TYR A 601 -3.51 15.56 -12.22
CA TYR A 601 -4.05 15.67 -10.87
C TYR A 601 -5.51 16.11 -10.90
N TYR A 602 -6.18 15.93 -9.75
CA TYR A 602 -7.65 15.95 -9.59
C TYR A 602 -8.35 14.80 -10.33
N HIS A 603 -9.62 14.57 -9.99
CA HIS A 603 -10.41 13.48 -10.54
C HIS A 603 -10.68 13.64 -12.05
N ASN A 604 -10.79 14.88 -12.53
CA ASN A 604 -11.05 15.23 -13.92
C ASN A 604 -9.80 15.70 -14.70
N GLY A 605 -8.60 15.60 -14.10
CA GLY A 605 -7.34 15.94 -14.76
C GLY A 605 -7.06 17.43 -14.93
N ALA A 606 -7.68 18.31 -14.14
CA ALA A 606 -7.56 19.76 -14.26
C ALA A 606 -6.13 20.32 -14.17
N CYS A 607 -5.18 19.60 -13.56
CA CYS A 607 -3.80 20.04 -13.42
C CYS A 607 -2.79 19.00 -13.91
N GLU A 608 -1.80 19.41 -14.69
CA GLU A 608 -0.70 18.53 -15.14
C GLU A 608 0.56 18.61 -14.24
N THR A 609 0.59 19.55 -13.28
CA THR A 609 1.73 19.76 -12.37
C THR A 609 1.26 19.96 -10.93
N LEU A 610 2.12 19.61 -9.97
CA LEU A 610 1.87 19.90 -8.55
C LEU A 610 1.86 21.41 -8.27
N ASP A 611 2.60 22.20 -9.06
CA ASP A 611 2.55 23.66 -9.01
C ASP A 611 1.14 24.19 -9.35
N CYS A 612 0.48 23.61 -10.37
CA CYS A 612 -0.92 23.91 -10.67
C CYS A 612 -1.85 23.52 -9.52
N VAL A 613 -1.64 22.35 -8.89
CA VAL A 613 -2.44 21.93 -7.71
C VAL A 613 -2.33 22.93 -6.57
N LEU A 614 -1.12 23.41 -6.25
CA LEU A 614 -0.92 24.41 -5.20
C LEU A 614 -1.34 25.83 -5.63
N SER A 615 -1.62 26.07 -6.91
CA SER A 615 -2.23 27.34 -7.35
C SER A 615 -3.72 27.46 -6.96
N ASN A 616 -4.38 26.34 -6.62
CA ASN A 616 -5.76 26.34 -6.12
C ASN A 616 -5.83 26.84 -4.66
N GLU A 617 -6.38 28.03 -4.46
CA GLU A 617 -6.52 28.65 -3.13
C GLU A 617 -7.47 27.88 -2.22
N THR A 618 -8.64 27.52 -2.74
CA THR A 618 -9.65 26.75 -2.01
C THR A 618 -9.06 25.45 -1.48
N HIS A 619 -8.28 24.75 -2.31
CA HIS A 619 -7.65 23.48 -1.93
C HIS A 619 -6.57 23.67 -0.86
N ARG A 620 -5.60 24.60 -1.05
CA ARG A 620 -4.51 24.78 -0.07
C ARG A 620 -4.94 25.45 1.24
N ALA A 621 -6.11 26.10 1.24
CA ALA A 621 -6.73 26.63 2.45
C ALA A 621 -7.61 25.60 3.19
N ALA A 622 -7.94 24.47 2.56
CA ALA A 622 -8.96 23.54 3.07
C ALA A 622 -8.61 22.91 4.42
N GLY A 623 -7.32 22.61 4.67
CA GLY A 623 -6.87 22.08 5.96
C GLY A 623 -7.13 23.07 7.09
N LYS A 624 -6.42 24.21 7.07
CA LYS A 624 -6.47 25.24 8.12
C LYS A 624 -7.72 26.15 8.10
N GLY A 625 -8.57 26.04 7.08
CA GLY A 625 -9.65 26.99 6.81
C GLY A 625 -9.19 28.38 6.36
N ARG A 626 -7.89 28.59 6.09
CA ARG A 626 -7.31 29.83 5.53
C ARG A 626 -6.01 29.56 4.77
N ASP A 627 -5.73 30.35 3.75
CA ASP A 627 -4.50 30.22 2.97
C ASP A 627 -3.29 30.82 3.71
N ILE A 628 -2.37 29.96 4.14
CA ILE A 628 -1.05 30.35 4.68
C ILE A 628 0.10 30.10 3.70
N LEU A 629 -0.20 29.59 2.50
CA LEU A 629 0.72 29.23 1.44
C LEU A 629 0.58 30.19 0.24
N SER A 630 0.21 31.44 0.48
CA SER A 630 0.05 32.45 -0.57
C SER A 630 1.37 32.88 -1.23
N ASN A 631 2.52 32.58 -0.61
CA ASN A 631 3.84 32.84 -1.16
C ASN A 631 4.27 31.70 -2.13
N PRO A 632 4.51 32.00 -3.42
CA PRO A 632 4.93 30.99 -4.39
C PRO A 632 6.25 30.27 -4.03
N ALA A 633 7.16 30.93 -3.32
CA ALA A 633 8.40 30.30 -2.87
C ALA A 633 8.15 29.22 -1.79
N ASP A 634 7.09 29.37 -0.99
CA ASP A 634 6.69 28.39 0.01
C ASP A 634 5.90 27.25 -0.64
N GLN A 635 5.05 27.54 -1.62
CA GLN A 635 4.41 26.52 -2.47
C GLN A 635 5.47 25.63 -3.15
N ALA A 636 6.52 26.20 -3.73
CA ALA A 636 7.59 25.45 -4.37
C ALA A 636 8.32 24.48 -3.41
N LYS A 637 8.49 24.86 -2.13
CA LYS A 637 9.04 23.98 -1.10
C LYS A 637 8.09 22.84 -0.78
N VAL A 638 6.78 23.11 -0.65
CA VAL A 638 5.76 22.06 -0.48
C VAL A 638 5.80 21.11 -1.68
N VAL A 639 5.91 21.59 -2.91
CA VAL A 639 6.10 20.73 -4.11
C VAL A 639 7.37 19.89 -4.00
N ALA A 640 8.48 20.43 -3.50
CA ALA A 640 9.71 19.67 -3.30
C ALA A 640 9.50 18.53 -2.30
N TRP A 641 8.79 18.78 -1.20
CA TRP A 641 8.40 17.74 -0.24
C TRP A 641 7.47 16.69 -0.84
N LEU A 642 6.41 17.10 -1.55
CA LEU A 642 5.47 16.16 -2.19
C LEU A 642 6.17 15.20 -3.16
N LYS A 643 7.28 15.64 -3.78
CA LYS A 643 8.10 14.80 -4.66
C LYS A 643 8.89 13.73 -3.94
N THR A 644 9.14 13.86 -2.64
CA THR A 644 9.87 12.83 -1.88
C THR A 644 8.95 11.76 -1.31
N LEU A 645 7.62 11.93 -1.37
CA LEU A 645 6.68 10.99 -0.76
C LEU A 645 6.66 9.64 -1.50
N ASP A 646 6.92 8.57 -0.76
CA ASP A 646 6.90 7.17 -1.18
C ASP A 646 6.57 6.23 0.00
N ALA A 647 6.64 4.92 -0.22
CA ALA A 647 6.30 3.92 0.79
C ALA A 647 7.30 3.82 1.95
N ASP A 648 8.46 4.45 1.87
CA ASP A 648 9.45 4.46 2.96
C ASP A 648 9.49 5.83 3.66
N THR A 649 8.68 6.79 3.21
CA THR A 649 8.58 8.12 3.81
C THR A 649 7.96 8.05 5.22
N PRO A 650 8.66 8.57 6.25
CA PRO A 650 8.11 8.61 7.60
C PRO A 650 6.79 9.40 7.66
N PHE A 651 5.74 8.76 8.17
CA PHE A 651 4.39 9.30 8.33
C PHE A 651 4.33 10.40 9.42
N PRO A 652 3.21 11.13 9.56
CA PRO A 652 3.03 12.19 10.55
C PRO A 652 3.37 11.75 11.99
N LEU A 653 3.88 12.69 12.77
CA LEU A 653 4.05 12.51 14.21
C LEU A 653 2.67 12.51 14.87
N ASN A 654 2.45 11.62 15.84
CA ASN A 654 1.33 11.73 16.78
C ASN A 654 1.87 11.61 18.20
N VAL A 655 1.42 12.44 19.13
CA VAL A 655 1.47 12.17 20.56
C VAL A 655 0.08 11.84 21.05
N TYR A 656 0.01 10.93 22.00
CA TYR A 656 -1.27 10.46 22.52
C TYR A 656 -1.11 9.87 23.90
N ILE A 657 -2.25 9.70 24.57
CA ILE A 657 -2.32 9.12 25.90
C ILE A 657 -3.55 8.22 26.04
N ASP A 658 -3.37 7.05 26.64
CA ASP A 658 -4.47 6.17 26.98
C ASP A 658 -4.76 6.18 28.49
N ARG A 659 -5.95 5.72 28.86
CA ARG A 659 -6.35 5.57 30.27
C ARG A 659 -5.33 4.75 31.08
N HIS A 660 -4.69 3.75 30.47
CA HIS A 660 -3.72 2.87 31.13
C HIS A 660 -2.38 3.55 31.40
N ASP A 661 -2.09 4.65 30.71
CA ASP A 661 -0.87 5.43 30.90
C ASP A 661 -0.93 6.34 32.14
N LEU A 662 -2.12 6.48 32.76
CA LEU A 662 -2.35 7.33 33.94
C LEU A 662 -2.14 6.54 35.23
N PHE A 663 -1.04 6.82 35.93
CA PHE A 663 -0.67 6.14 37.17
C PHE A 663 -0.63 7.06 38.40
N VAL A 664 -0.76 6.44 39.57
CA VAL A 664 -0.62 7.08 40.88
C VAL A 664 0.45 6.33 41.65
N ASP A 665 1.41 7.04 42.25
CA ASP A 665 2.46 6.44 43.09
C ASP A 665 2.45 7.06 44.49
N PRO A 666 2.18 6.28 45.56
CA PRO A 666 1.84 4.85 45.54
C PRO A 666 0.45 4.56 44.91
N PRO A 667 0.21 3.36 44.32
CA PRO A 667 -1.05 3.04 43.65
C PRO A 667 -2.31 3.09 44.53
N LYS A 668 -2.14 3.07 45.86
CA LYS A 668 -3.21 3.26 46.84
C LYS A 668 -3.19 4.69 47.40
N PRO A 669 -3.92 5.66 46.81
CA PRO A 669 -3.99 7.01 47.35
C PRO A 669 -4.81 7.06 48.64
N LEU A 670 -4.24 7.71 49.67
CA LEU A 670 -4.87 7.88 50.98
C LEU A 670 -5.36 9.32 51.18
N LYS A 671 -6.47 9.49 51.90
CA LYS A 671 -6.97 10.82 52.29
C LYS A 671 -5.91 11.55 53.13
N GLY A 672 -5.68 12.82 52.82
CA GLY A 672 -4.72 13.67 53.54
C GLY A 672 -3.24 13.43 53.19
N THR A 673 -2.93 12.60 52.20
CA THR A 673 -1.54 12.37 51.75
C THR A 673 -1.23 13.10 50.44
N GLN A 674 0.05 13.33 50.18
CA GLN A 674 0.55 13.69 48.86
C GLN A 674 1.01 12.43 48.12
N VAL A 675 0.64 12.33 46.86
CA VAL A 675 1.02 11.23 45.96
C VAL A 675 1.52 11.81 44.64
N THR A 676 2.32 11.05 43.91
CA THR A 676 2.72 11.41 42.55
C THR A 676 1.63 10.96 41.59
N LEU A 677 1.17 11.87 40.73
CA LEU A 677 0.42 11.52 39.52
C LEU A 677 1.38 11.50 38.35
N GLY A 678 1.25 10.49 37.50
CA GLY A 678 2.07 10.37 36.30
C GLY A 678 1.26 9.98 35.08
N ALA A 679 1.81 10.32 33.93
CA ALA A 679 1.28 10.04 32.60
C ALA A 679 2.42 9.57 31.69
N ASN A 680 2.28 8.41 31.05
CA ASN A 680 3.17 7.97 29.99
C ASN A 680 2.64 8.50 28.65
N VAL A 681 3.20 9.60 28.17
CA VAL A 681 2.85 10.18 26.86
C VAL A 681 3.57 9.38 25.78
N SER A 682 2.83 8.89 24.80
CA SER A 682 3.38 8.09 23.71
C SER A 682 3.67 8.97 22.49
N LEU A 683 4.75 8.67 21.77
CA LEU A 683 5.08 9.28 20.47
C LEU A 683 4.96 8.20 19.39
N PHE A 684 4.19 8.48 18.34
CA PHE A 684 4.16 7.75 17.09
C PHE A 684 4.95 8.55 16.05
N GLY A 685 6.23 8.23 15.89
CA GLY A 685 7.15 8.90 14.97
C GLY A 685 8.55 9.01 15.54
N VAL A 686 9.42 9.82 14.91
CA VAL A 686 10.84 9.90 15.28
C VAL A 686 11.15 11.11 16.15
N LYS A 687 12.11 10.96 17.06
CA LYS A 687 12.53 12.02 17.98
C LYS A 687 13.07 13.25 17.26
N SER A 688 13.78 13.05 16.16
CA SER A 688 14.34 14.14 15.36
C SER A 688 13.23 15.02 14.79
N ASP A 689 12.19 14.41 14.22
CA ASP A 689 11.08 15.14 13.62
C ASP A 689 10.30 15.90 14.70
N LEU A 690 10.09 15.29 15.88
CA LEU A 690 9.46 15.97 17.01
C LEU A 690 10.32 17.15 17.50
N ALA A 691 11.63 16.96 17.62
CA ALA A 691 12.56 18.01 18.05
C ALA A 691 12.58 19.19 17.06
N ASP A 692 12.63 18.90 15.76
CA ASP A 692 12.57 19.88 14.70
C ASP A 692 11.23 20.62 14.74
N LEU A 693 10.10 19.90 14.87
CA LEU A 693 8.76 20.48 14.94
C LEU A 693 8.60 21.43 16.14
N ILE A 694 8.99 21.00 17.35
CA ILE A 694 8.98 21.85 18.57
C ILE A 694 9.81 23.12 18.35
N SER A 695 11.02 22.97 17.82
CA SER A 695 11.93 24.10 17.55
C SER A 695 11.34 25.08 16.53
N ASP A 696 10.75 24.56 15.45
CA ASP A 696 10.23 25.35 14.34
C ASP A 696 8.95 26.11 14.71
N LEU A 697 8.15 25.56 15.61
CA LEU A 697 6.98 26.23 16.19
C LEU A 697 7.36 27.26 17.26
N GLY A 698 8.63 27.32 17.67
CA GLY A 698 9.09 28.19 18.75
C GLY A 698 8.59 27.75 20.13
N LEU A 699 8.20 26.48 20.26
CA LEU A 699 7.72 25.90 21.51
C LEU A 699 8.91 25.49 22.39
N SER A 700 8.73 25.54 23.71
CA SER A 700 9.71 25.00 24.65
C SER A 700 9.62 23.48 24.81
N GLY A 701 8.56 22.86 24.29
CA GLY A 701 8.23 21.44 24.40
C GLY A 701 6.72 21.23 24.30
N ILE A 702 6.29 19.99 24.50
CA ILE A 702 4.88 19.59 24.56
C ILE A 702 4.36 19.85 25.97
N THR A 703 3.22 20.51 26.10
CA THR A 703 2.60 20.76 27.40
C THR A 703 1.70 19.59 27.80
N VAL A 704 1.85 19.05 29.01
CA VAL A 704 0.97 18.04 29.59
C VAL A 704 0.26 18.64 30.79
N HIS A 705 -1.07 18.77 30.71
CA HIS A 705 -1.90 19.34 31.75
C HIS A 705 -2.56 18.24 32.59
N PHE A 706 -2.43 18.32 33.91
CA PHE A 706 -3.06 17.44 34.88
C PHE A 706 -4.22 18.16 35.56
N ALA A 707 -5.38 17.50 35.64
CA ALA A 707 -6.54 17.97 36.38
C ALA A 707 -7.10 16.87 37.29
N VAL A 708 -7.58 17.28 38.47
CA VAL A 708 -8.16 16.37 39.49
C VAL A 708 -9.48 16.91 40.01
N GLU A 709 -10.46 16.03 40.20
CA GLU A 709 -11.80 16.39 40.72
C GLU A 709 -11.76 16.86 42.19
N ILE A 710 -10.74 16.44 42.95
CA ILE A 710 -10.55 16.85 44.35
C ILE A 710 -9.10 17.21 44.64
N GLY A 711 -8.91 18.15 45.58
CA GLY A 711 -7.59 18.58 46.00
C GLY A 711 -6.94 19.52 44.99
N SER A 712 -5.61 19.46 44.91
CA SER A 712 -4.82 20.28 43.99
C SER A 712 -3.64 19.50 43.44
N VAL A 713 -3.30 19.74 42.18
CA VAL A 713 -2.04 19.31 41.56
C VAL A 713 -1.06 20.48 41.48
N ASN A 714 0.23 20.21 41.67
CA ASN A 714 1.28 21.23 41.55
C ASN A 714 2.61 20.60 41.07
N PRO A 715 3.14 21.05 39.91
CA PRO A 715 2.53 21.97 38.95
C PRO A 715 1.36 21.32 38.19
N ALA A 716 0.37 22.10 37.75
CA ALA A 716 -0.72 21.56 36.92
C ALA A 716 -0.24 21.23 35.49
N GLU A 717 0.80 21.92 35.01
CA GLU A 717 1.36 21.74 33.67
C GLU A 717 2.82 21.28 33.76
N VAL A 718 3.17 20.32 32.92
CA VAL A 718 4.52 19.75 32.81
C VAL A 718 4.93 19.82 31.34
N THR A 719 6.10 20.39 31.06
CA THR A 719 6.63 20.46 29.70
C THR A 719 7.54 19.26 29.41
N LEU A 720 7.26 18.56 28.31
CA LEU A 720 8.07 17.47 27.77
C LEU A 720 8.83 17.93 26.53
N THR A 721 10.16 17.85 26.57
CA THR A 721 11.01 18.07 25.40
C THR A 721 11.22 16.77 24.63
N ALA A 722 11.59 16.84 23.34
CA ALA A 722 11.81 15.65 22.51
C ALA A 722 12.87 14.67 23.07
N ASP A 723 13.85 15.15 23.84
CA ASP A 723 14.85 14.29 24.51
C ASP A 723 14.26 13.41 25.61
N LYS A 724 13.04 13.71 26.11
CA LYS A 724 12.35 12.89 27.13
C LYS A 724 11.83 11.58 26.58
N PHE A 725 11.63 11.49 25.27
CA PHE A 725 11.33 10.23 24.62
C PHE A 725 12.62 9.44 24.49
N GLY A 726 12.69 8.26 25.09
CA GLY A 726 13.93 7.46 25.12
C GLY A 726 14.43 7.07 23.72
N GLN A 727 13.51 6.93 22.77
CA GLN A 727 13.72 6.40 21.42
C GLN A 727 12.60 6.86 20.46
N ASP A 728 12.77 6.59 19.18
CA ASP A 728 11.69 6.72 18.18
C ASP A 728 10.55 5.76 18.51
N PHE A 729 9.30 6.18 18.30
CA PHE A 729 8.10 5.44 18.71
C PHE A 729 8.03 5.15 20.23
N GLY A 730 8.75 5.93 21.04
CA GLY A 730 8.88 5.73 22.48
C GLY A 730 7.81 6.44 23.32
N GLN A 731 7.95 6.32 24.64
CA GLN A 731 7.15 7.06 25.62
C GLN A 731 8.02 8.04 26.42
N ALA A 732 7.40 9.12 26.90
CA ALA A 732 7.96 10.08 27.84
C ALA A 732 7.06 10.19 29.08
N ILE A 733 7.65 10.23 30.27
CA ILE A 733 6.89 10.30 31.52
C ILE A 733 6.76 11.75 31.98
N ALA A 734 5.53 12.25 32.10
CA ALA A 734 5.21 13.48 32.81
C ALA A 734 4.71 13.15 34.23
N THR A 735 5.18 13.88 35.25
CA THR A 735 4.72 13.69 36.64
C THR A 735 4.43 14.99 37.35
N THR A 736 3.43 14.96 38.23
CA THR A 736 3.06 16.06 39.13
C THR A 736 2.74 15.55 40.54
N THR A 737 2.63 16.46 41.51
CA THR A 737 2.22 16.11 42.88
C THR A 737 0.73 16.39 43.07
N TRP A 738 -0.04 15.38 43.49
CA TRP A 738 -1.43 15.53 43.91
C TRP A 738 -1.56 15.54 45.42
N THR A 739 -2.11 16.64 45.95
CA THR A 739 -2.43 16.78 47.37
C THR A 739 -3.90 16.41 47.60
N ILE A 740 -4.12 15.26 48.24
CA ILE A 740 -5.46 14.70 48.47
C ILE A 740 -6.05 15.31 49.75
N PRO A 741 -7.29 15.85 49.71
CA PRO A 741 -7.93 16.38 50.91
C PRO A 741 -8.08 15.33 52.01
N GLY A 742 -7.87 15.72 53.26
CA GLY A 742 -8.13 14.87 54.43
C GLY A 742 -9.60 14.51 54.59
N GLU A 743 -10.49 15.41 54.18
CA GLU A 743 -11.95 15.25 54.22
C GLU A 743 -12.52 15.40 52.81
N THR A 744 -13.17 14.35 52.31
CA THR A 744 -13.85 14.34 51.00
C THR A 744 -14.93 13.27 50.96
N ASN A 745 -16.08 13.62 50.35
CA ASN A 745 -17.19 12.70 50.08
C ASN A 745 -17.05 12.00 48.71
N ILE A 746 -16.13 12.48 47.86
CA ILE A 746 -15.86 11.88 46.54
C ILE A 746 -14.80 10.79 46.76
N LEU A 747 -15.25 9.53 46.78
CA LEU A 747 -14.38 8.37 47.03
C LEU A 747 -13.66 7.86 45.77
N ARG A 748 -14.12 8.25 44.58
CA ARG A 748 -13.54 7.88 43.28
C ARG A 748 -13.37 9.13 42.38
N PRO A 749 -12.53 10.11 42.79
CA PRO A 749 -12.29 11.30 41.98
C PRO A 749 -11.77 10.94 40.59
N ARG A 750 -12.20 11.71 39.60
CA ARG A 750 -11.64 11.69 38.24
C ARG A 750 -10.30 12.43 38.20
N ILE A 751 -9.33 11.83 37.52
CA ILE A 751 -8.09 12.43 37.06
C ILE A 751 -8.21 12.54 35.54
N THR A 752 -7.89 13.71 35.00
CA THR A 752 -7.82 13.96 33.56
C THR A 752 -6.42 14.44 33.23
N VAL A 753 -5.86 13.93 32.14
CA VAL A 753 -4.60 14.40 31.57
C VAL A 753 -4.88 14.78 30.13
N THR A 754 -4.46 15.97 29.75
CA THR A 754 -4.58 16.51 28.39
C THR A 754 -3.18 16.87 27.90
N ILE A 755 -2.77 16.26 26.80
CA ILE A 755 -1.56 16.62 26.05
C ILE A 755 -1.90 17.79 25.13
N ASP A 756 -0.95 18.69 24.98
CA ASP A 756 -1.03 19.88 24.15
C ASP A 756 -2.39 20.62 24.26
N PRO A 757 -2.80 21.04 25.47
CA PRO A 757 -4.13 21.61 25.70
C PRO A 757 -4.37 22.93 24.94
N ALA A 758 -3.31 23.53 24.37
CA ALA A 758 -3.38 24.75 23.59
C ALA A 758 -3.43 24.49 22.07
N ASP A 759 -3.37 23.22 21.63
CA ASP A 759 -3.42 22.80 20.21
C ASP A 759 -2.34 23.53 19.38
N GLU A 760 -1.11 23.52 19.91
CA GLU A 760 0.06 24.21 19.34
C GLU A 760 0.93 23.29 18.48
N LEU A 761 0.92 21.98 18.72
CA LEU A 761 1.67 20.95 18.03
C LEU A 761 0.75 20.25 17.00
N PRO A 762 1.00 20.38 15.68
CA PRO A 762 0.19 19.68 14.68
C PRO A 762 0.47 18.17 14.65
N GLU A 763 -0.57 17.35 14.81
CA GLU A 763 -0.46 15.90 14.97
C GLU A 763 -1.27 15.11 13.93
N ASP A 764 -1.02 13.80 13.79
CA ASP A 764 -1.84 12.94 12.91
C ASP A 764 -3.28 12.80 13.43
N ASN A 765 -3.45 12.80 14.75
CA ASN A 765 -4.72 12.57 15.41
C ASN A 765 -4.88 13.44 16.66
N GLU A 766 -5.67 14.51 16.57
CA GLU A 766 -5.90 15.38 17.73
C GLU A 766 -6.90 14.80 18.76
N VAL A 767 -7.60 13.71 18.43
CA VAL A 767 -8.67 13.18 19.32
C VAL A 767 -8.18 12.21 20.40
N ASP A 768 -6.90 11.83 20.39
CA ASP A 768 -6.28 10.94 21.38
C ASP A 768 -5.33 11.65 22.36
N ASN A 769 -5.43 12.98 22.44
CA ASN A 769 -4.66 13.84 23.34
C ASN A 769 -5.22 13.94 24.77
N GLU A 770 -6.41 13.39 25.05
CA GLU A 770 -6.99 13.40 26.39
C GLU A 770 -7.34 11.99 26.89
N ALA A 771 -6.91 11.69 28.12
CA ALA A 771 -7.34 10.49 28.83
C ALA A 771 -7.78 10.81 30.25
N SER A 772 -8.73 10.03 30.76
CA SER A 772 -9.20 10.16 32.14
C SER A 772 -9.41 8.82 32.83
N ARG A 773 -9.20 8.81 34.14
CA ARG A 773 -9.35 7.64 35.01
C ARG A 773 -9.97 8.05 36.34
N ARG A 774 -10.82 7.21 36.91
CA ARG A 774 -11.27 7.35 38.30
C ARG A 774 -10.39 6.51 39.22
N VAL A 775 -9.93 7.11 40.31
CA VAL A 775 -9.06 6.42 41.28
C VAL A 775 -9.71 6.42 42.65
N ARG A 776 -9.74 5.28 43.34
CA ARG A 776 -10.36 5.14 44.66
C ARG A 776 -9.46 5.72 45.75
N VAL A 777 -9.91 6.78 46.40
CA VAL A 777 -9.21 7.39 47.55
C VAL A 777 -9.72 6.79 48.86
N ARG A 778 -8.81 6.28 49.69
CA ARG A 778 -9.14 5.51 50.90
C ARG A 778 -8.78 6.27 52.18
N THR A 779 -9.53 6.03 53.25
CA THR A 779 -9.11 6.47 54.58
C THR A 779 -7.86 5.67 55.00
N PRO A 780 -6.83 6.30 55.59
CA PRO A 780 -5.64 5.59 56.05
C PRO A 780 -5.98 4.42 56.99
N GLY A 781 -5.55 3.22 56.64
CA GLY A 781 -5.64 2.02 57.48
C GLY A 781 -4.51 1.95 58.52
N ARG A 782 -4.49 0.84 59.29
CA ARG A 782 -3.36 0.47 60.17
C ARG A 782 -2.16 0.07 59.30
N ASP A 783 -2.28 -0.99 58.50
CA ASP A 783 -1.23 -1.33 57.55
C ASP A 783 -1.26 -0.39 56.33
N ARG A 784 -0.14 0.31 56.12
CA ARG A 784 0.07 1.30 55.05
C ARG A 784 1.27 0.94 54.16
N THR A 785 1.91 -0.19 54.42
CA THR A 785 3.13 -0.58 53.72
C THR A 785 2.75 -1.41 52.51
N PRO A 786 3.09 -0.98 51.29
CA PRO A 786 2.85 -1.80 50.11
C PRO A 786 3.61 -3.13 50.16
N PRO A 787 3.01 -4.23 49.68
CA PRO A 787 3.74 -5.48 49.48
C PRO A 787 4.83 -5.30 48.40
N THR A 788 5.81 -6.20 48.39
CA THR A 788 6.89 -6.21 47.40
C THR A 788 6.82 -7.48 46.55
N VAL A 789 6.90 -7.33 45.23
CA VAL A 789 7.15 -8.44 44.31
C VAL A 789 8.66 -8.55 44.14
N ASN A 790 9.22 -9.72 44.41
CA ASN A 790 10.66 -9.98 44.40
C ASN A 790 11.11 -10.58 43.06
N SER A 791 10.32 -11.49 42.49
CA SER A 791 10.59 -12.11 41.19
C SER A 791 9.28 -12.53 40.51
N VAL A 792 9.33 -12.54 39.18
CA VAL A 792 8.34 -13.11 38.28
C VAL A 792 9.12 -13.96 37.30
N LEU A 793 8.62 -15.17 37.00
CA LEU A 793 9.16 -16.05 35.97
C LEU A 793 8.00 -16.60 35.14
N LEU A 794 8.22 -16.79 33.83
CA LEU A 794 7.27 -17.37 32.89
C LEU A 794 7.74 -18.75 32.41
N SER A 795 6.82 -19.69 32.27
CA SER A 795 7.07 -20.98 31.60
C SER A 795 5.75 -21.66 31.20
N ASP A 796 5.74 -22.37 30.08
CA ASP A 796 4.64 -23.28 29.71
C ASP A 796 4.88 -24.74 30.20
N ASP A 797 6.06 -25.03 30.77
CA ASP A 797 6.43 -26.36 31.24
C ASP A 797 5.69 -26.79 32.54
N ASP A 798 5.38 -28.09 32.63
CA ASP A 798 5.02 -28.77 33.88
C ASP A 798 5.84 -30.06 34.07
N PRO A 799 6.82 -30.09 35.01
CA PRO A 799 7.10 -29.11 36.07
C PRO A 799 7.72 -27.80 35.57
N PHE A 800 7.40 -26.69 36.27
CA PHE A 800 7.82 -25.32 35.92
C PHE A 800 9.34 -25.18 35.69
N ASN A 801 9.74 -24.58 34.56
CA ASN A 801 11.13 -24.30 34.20
C ASN A 801 11.50 -22.84 34.46
N ASP A 802 12.43 -22.60 35.40
CA ASP A 802 12.85 -21.23 35.80
C ASP A 802 13.74 -20.52 34.78
N THR A 803 14.13 -21.21 33.71
CA THR A 803 15.04 -20.70 32.67
C THR A 803 14.43 -20.79 31.28
N ASP A 804 13.11 -20.89 31.23
CA ASP A 804 12.35 -20.95 29.99
C ASP A 804 12.49 -19.64 29.21
N ARG A 805 12.57 -19.73 27.88
CA ARG A 805 12.86 -18.60 27.00
C ARG A 805 11.91 -18.52 25.81
N PHE A 806 11.30 -19.64 25.47
CA PHE A 806 10.50 -19.80 24.27
C PHE A 806 9.23 -20.53 24.62
N THR A 807 8.14 -20.11 24.01
CA THR A 807 6.85 -20.79 24.15
C THR A 807 6.14 -20.79 22.81
N ASP A 808 5.35 -21.83 22.55
CA ASP A 808 4.43 -21.92 21.42
C ASP A 808 2.97 -21.78 21.86
N SER A 809 2.73 -21.48 23.14
CA SER A 809 1.42 -21.43 23.80
C SER A 809 1.07 -20.01 24.27
N GLY A 810 -0.18 -19.58 24.04
CA GLY A 810 -0.73 -18.37 24.67
C GLY A 810 -1.04 -18.53 26.16
N THR A 811 -1.15 -19.77 26.66
CA THR A 811 -1.39 -20.04 28.08
C THR A 811 -0.08 -20.41 28.76
N LEU A 812 0.32 -19.60 29.74
CA LEU A 812 1.59 -19.75 30.47
C LEU A 812 1.34 -19.87 31.97
N ARG A 813 2.30 -20.47 32.66
CA ARG A 813 2.38 -20.44 34.12
C ARG A 813 3.23 -19.25 34.53
N VAL A 814 2.77 -18.51 35.52
CA VAL A 814 3.50 -17.38 36.10
C VAL A 814 3.89 -17.73 37.52
N LYS A 815 5.19 -17.86 37.77
CA LYS A 815 5.75 -18.06 39.10
C LYS A 815 6.09 -16.70 39.70
N LEU A 816 5.36 -16.30 40.73
CA LEU A 816 5.53 -15.02 41.41
C LEU A 816 6.05 -15.22 42.83
N GLN A 817 7.08 -14.47 43.22
CA GLN A 817 7.55 -14.39 44.60
C GLN A 817 7.21 -13.02 45.16
N ALA A 818 6.45 -12.97 46.26
CA ALA A 818 6.01 -11.71 46.85
C ALA A 818 5.97 -11.77 48.37
N GLU A 819 6.18 -10.62 49.01
CA GLU A 819 6.26 -10.49 50.47
C GLU A 819 5.48 -9.28 50.95
N ASP A 820 4.96 -9.37 52.18
CA ASP A 820 4.32 -8.26 52.88
C ASP A 820 5.23 -7.77 54.02
N PRO A 821 6.07 -6.74 53.78
CA PRO A 821 7.04 -6.29 54.77
C PRO A 821 6.37 -5.48 55.90
N ALA A 822 6.83 -5.68 57.13
CA ALA A 822 6.42 -4.84 58.25
C ALA A 822 6.81 -3.37 58.04
N GLY A 823 5.87 -2.46 58.28
CA GLY A 823 6.12 -1.04 58.15
C GLY A 823 7.04 -0.48 59.24
N GLY A 824 7.79 0.58 58.91
CA GLY A 824 8.66 1.31 59.85
C GLY A 824 7.94 2.04 61.01
N ASN A 825 6.62 1.93 61.06
CA ASN A 825 5.68 2.47 62.04
C ASN A 825 5.31 1.48 63.16
N GLY A 826 5.79 0.23 63.14
CA GLY A 826 5.53 -0.76 64.19
C GLY A 826 4.12 -1.38 64.17
N GLU A 827 3.44 -1.36 63.03
CA GLU A 827 2.09 -1.90 62.84
C GLU A 827 2.12 -3.37 62.34
N GLU A 828 1.07 -4.16 62.63
CA GLU A 828 0.95 -5.57 62.23
C GLU A 828 0.76 -5.72 60.70
N VAL A 829 1.54 -6.62 60.08
CA VAL A 829 1.42 -7.01 58.66
C VAL A 829 0.05 -7.60 58.35
N SER A 830 -0.60 -7.16 57.28
CA SER A 830 -1.95 -7.63 56.91
C SER A 830 -1.92 -8.97 56.15
N GLY A 831 -0.77 -9.32 55.58
CA GLY A 831 -0.54 -10.48 54.74
C GLY A 831 -1.02 -10.27 53.31
N LEU A 832 -0.48 -11.06 52.38
CA LEU A 832 -0.86 -11.04 50.98
C LEU A 832 -2.31 -11.53 50.76
N ASP A 833 -2.99 -10.95 49.77
CA ASP A 833 -4.40 -11.21 49.45
C ASP A 833 -4.58 -11.67 47.99
N ALA A 834 -4.16 -10.83 47.04
CA ALA A 834 -4.49 -10.99 45.63
C ALA A 834 -3.34 -10.59 44.71
N TYR A 835 -3.37 -11.02 43.45
CA TYR A 835 -2.41 -10.69 42.41
C TYR A 835 -3.10 -10.20 41.15
N CYS A 836 -2.39 -9.45 40.31
CA CYS A 836 -2.86 -8.96 39.00
C CYS A 836 -1.68 -9.02 38.04
N ILE A 837 -1.81 -9.73 36.92
CA ILE A 837 -0.75 -9.84 35.90
C ILE A 837 -1.18 -9.07 34.67
N VAL A 838 -0.47 -7.98 34.38
CA VAL A 838 -0.67 -7.22 33.14
C VAL A 838 0.20 -7.84 32.07
N GLY A 839 -0.44 -8.53 31.13
CA GLY A 839 0.20 -8.96 29.89
C GLY A 839 0.52 -7.76 29.00
N TYR A 840 1.65 -7.76 28.30
CA TYR A 840 1.86 -6.84 27.18
C TYR A 840 2.26 -7.59 25.93
N LYS A 841 1.72 -7.11 24.81
CA LYS A 841 2.14 -7.49 23.46
C LYS A 841 2.68 -6.27 22.72
N TYR A 842 3.55 -6.48 21.76
CA TYR A 842 3.97 -5.41 20.87
C TYR A 842 3.04 -5.34 19.65
N ASP A 843 2.37 -4.21 19.46
CA ASP A 843 1.56 -3.93 18.28
C ASP A 843 2.45 -3.32 17.19
N THR A 844 2.66 -4.05 16.10
CA THR A 844 3.56 -3.66 15.01
C THR A 844 3.01 -2.50 14.17
N VAL A 845 1.69 -2.32 14.13
CA VAL A 845 1.03 -1.25 13.38
C VAL A 845 1.13 0.06 14.16
N ARG A 846 0.78 0.02 15.45
CA ARG A 846 0.89 1.18 16.35
C ARG A 846 2.31 1.46 16.83
N ARG A 847 3.22 0.53 16.56
CA ARG A 847 4.62 0.53 17.01
C ARG A 847 4.76 0.79 18.52
N ARG A 848 3.92 0.15 19.34
CA ARG A 848 3.91 0.31 20.80
C ARG A 848 3.62 -0.98 21.55
N TRP A 849 3.93 -0.99 22.83
CA TRP A 849 3.42 -2.01 23.76
C TRP A 849 1.94 -1.74 24.06
N VAL A 850 1.11 -2.76 23.88
CA VAL A 850 -0.32 -2.75 24.19
C VAL A 850 -0.56 -3.69 25.36
N GLU A 851 -1.15 -3.15 26.41
CA GLU A 851 -1.50 -3.85 27.63
C GLU A 851 -2.71 -4.77 27.46
N GLN A 852 -2.73 -5.85 28.21
CA GLN A 852 -3.91 -6.67 28.51
C GLN A 852 -4.42 -6.28 29.89
N LYS A 853 -5.70 -5.95 29.99
CA LYS A 853 -6.32 -5.60 31.29
C LYS A 853 -6.26 -6.79 32.23
N CYS A 854 -5.85 -6.54 33.48
CA CYS A 854 -5.90 -7.52 34.55
C CYS A 854 -6.96 -7.14 35.59
N GLN A 855 -7.46 -8.14 36.32
CA GLN A 855 -8.25 -7.96 37.53
C GLN A 855 -7.52 -8.62 38.69
N PHE A 856 -7.65 -8.07 39.90
CA PHE A 856 -7.03 -8.68 41.07
C PHE A 856 -7.76 -9.98 41.41
N GLU A 857 -7.04 -11.10 41.35
CA GLU A 857 -7.51 -12.43 41.72
C GLU A 857 -6.87 -12.92 43.01
N PRO A 858 -7.56 -13.74 43.83
CA PRO A 858 -7.00 -14.26 45.07
C PRO A 858 -5.71 -15.06 44.81
N LEU A 859 -4.69 -14.84 45.65
CA LEU A 859 -3.47 -15.66 45.58
C LEU A 859 -3.79 -17.13 45.89
N PRO A 860 -3.24 -18.08 45.10
CA PRO A 860 -3.41 -19.50 45.38
C PRO A 860 -2.63 -19.92 46.63
N THR A 861 -2.75 -21.19 47.03
CA THR A 861 -1.89 -21.74 48.09
C THR A 861 -0.42 -21.66 47.65
N PRO A 862 0.51 -21.15 48.50
CA PRO A 862 1.92 -21.06 48.13
C PRO A 862 2.52 -22.44 47.81
N THR A 863 3.29 -22.52 46.73
CA THR A 863 4.04 -23.73 46.36
C THR A 863 5.35 -23.85 47.14
N ALA A 864 5.88 -22.71 47.63
CA ALA A 864 6.99 -22.56 48.55
C ALA A 864 6.79 -21.28 49.38
N PRO A 865 7.59 -21.00 50.43
CA PRO A 865 7.46 -19.75 51.19
C PRO A 865 7.47 -18.54 50.27
N ASN A 866 6.42 -17.72 50.33
CA ASN A 866 6.25 -16.49 49.54
C ASN A 866 6.21 -16.71 48.01
N THR A 867 6.07 -17.95 47.53
CA THR A 867 6.05 -18.29 46.10
C THR A 867 4.73 -18.89 45.68
N PHE A 868 4.17 -18.39 44.59
CA PHE A 868 2.89 -18.79 44.03
C PHE A 868 3.06 -19.10 42.54
N ILE A 869 2.30 -20.05 42.02
CA ILE A 869 2.24 -20.35 40.60
C ILE A 869 0.78 -20.24 40.17
N VAL A 870 0.53 -19.44 39.15
CA VAL A 870 -0.80 -19.19 38.58
C VAL A 870 -0.74 -19.46 37.07
N GLU A 871 -1.89 -19.73 36.45
CA GLU A 871 -2.00 -19.92 35.01
C GLU A 871 -2.66 -18.67 34.42
N GLU A 872 -2.06 -18.11 33.38
CA GLU A 872 -2.51 -16.89 32.73
C GLU A 872 -2.54 -17.07 31.22
N SER A 873 -3.54 -16.49 30.57
CA SER A 873 -3.63 -16.46 29.11
C SER A 873 -3.17 -15.11 28.59
N PHE A 874 -2.12 -15.14 27.78
CA PHE A 874 -1.57 -14.00 27.06
C PHE A 874 -2.03 -14.01 25.61
N ASP A 875 -1.98 -12.86 24.97
CA ASP A 875 -2.29 -12.75 23.54
C ASP A 875 -1.17 -13.38 22.72
N GLU A 876 -1.53 -14.28 21.81
CA GLU A 876 -0.60 -14.99 20.93
C GLU A 876 -0.07 -14.10 19.78
N TYR A 877 -0.48 -12.84 19.72
CA TYR A 877 0.00 -11.90 18.70
C TYR A 877 1.36 -11.29 19.06
N ALA A 878 2.35 -11.63 18.24
CA ALA A 878 3.65 -10.98 18.07
C ALA A 878 4.77 -11.24 19.09
N GLY A 879 5.44 -12.39 18.95
CA GLY A 879 6.90 -12.59 19.13
C GLY A 879 7.49 -12.49 20.55
N VAL A 880 6.91 -11.67 21.43
CA VAL A 880 7.37 -11.41 22.79
C VAL A 880 6.15 -11.21 23.69
N ILE A 881 6.12 -11.94 24.79
CA ILE A 881 5.12 -11.81 25.86
C ILE A 881 5.83 -11.22 27.09
N TYR A 882 5.24 -10.17 27.66
CA TYR A 882 5.61 -9.62 28.95
C TYR A 882 4.54 -9.93 29.99
N ALA A 883 4.96 -10.27 31.20
CA ALA A 883 4.07 -10.38 32.35
C ALA A 883 4.53 -9.46 33.47
N LEU A 884 3.79 -8.38 33.73
CA LEU A 884 4.04 -7.46 34.83
C LEU A 884 3.13 -7.82 36.01
N ALA A 885 3.70 -8.35 37.09
CA ALA A 885 2.91 -8.78 38.25
C ALA A 885 2.81 -7.68 39.31
N TRP A 886 1.58 -7.46 39.78
CA TRP A 886 1.25 -6.63 40.93
C TRP A 886 0.64 -7.49 42.02
N VAL A 887 0.92 -7.17 43.28
CA VAL A 887 0.38 -7.90 44.42
C VAL A 887 -0.30 -6.93 45.37
N ARG A 888 -1.42 -7.37 45.94
CA ARG A 888 -2.23 -6.65 46.91
C ARG A 888 -2.24 -7.39 48.24
N ASP A 889 -2.13 -6.64 49.34
CA ASP A 889 -2.28 -7.15 50.70
C ASP A 889 -3.74 -7.09 51.20
N ARG A 890 -4.02 -7.63 52.38
CA ARG A 890 -5.37 -7.62 52.98
C ARG A 890 -5.81 -6.24 53.48
N ALA A 891 -4.88 -5.30 53.66
CA ALA A 891 -5.21 -3.90 53.92
C ALA A 891 -5.57 -3.15 52.63
N GLY A 892 -5.39 -3.76 51.46
CA GLY A 892 -5.61 -3.19 50.13
C GLY A 892 -4.48 -2.27 49.67
N ASN A 893 -3.26 -2.36 50.22
CA ASN A 893 -2.07 -1.76 49.60
C ASN A 893 -1.64 -2.62 48.41
N ILE A 894 -1.26 -1.97 47.32
CA ILE A 894 -0.78 -2.58 46.09
C ILE A 894 0.72 -2.28 45.99
N SER A 895 1.50 -3.26 45.54
CA SER A 895 2.94 -3.12 45.34
C SER A 895 3.28 -1.84 44.58
N LYS A 896 4.36 -1.14 44.96
CA LYS A 896 4.69 0.16 44.35
C LYS A 896 5.14 0.07 42.89
N LYS A 897 5.78 -1.04 42.54
CA LYS A 897 6.28 -1.34 41.20
C LYS A 897 5.93 -2.79 40.87
N ALA A 898 5.64 -3.05 39.60
CA ALA A 898 5.68 -4.41 39.09
C ALA A 898 7.14 -4.90 38.98
N VAL A 899 7.28 -6.21 39.13
CA VAL A 899 8.40 -6.95 38.54
C VAL A 899 7.87 -7.65 37.30
N PHE A 900 8.72 -7.81 36.30
CA PHE A 900 8.34 -8.48 35.05
C PHE A 900 9.27 -9.62 34.73
N ASP A 901 8.76 -10.52 33.90
CA ASP A 901 9.56 -11.43 33.09
C ASP A 901 9.16 -11.34 31.62
N VAL A 902 9.99 -11.91 30.74
CA VAL A 902 9.78 -11.95 29.30
C VAL A 902 10.01 -13.35 28.75
N ILE A 903 9.14 -13.77 27.84
CA ILE A 903 9.31 -15.00 27.08
C ILE A 903 9.06 -14.73 25.59
N SER A 904 9.83 -15.36 24.71
CA SER A 904 9.68 -15.21 23.26
C SER A 904 8.65 -16.20 22.73
N PHE A 905 7.57 -15.71 22.12
CA PHE A 905 6.56 -16.57 21.52
C PHE A 905 6.99 -16.97 20.09
N ILE A 906 7.23 -18.26 19.88
CA ILE A 906 7.55 -18.86 18.58
C ILE A 906 6.43 -19.84 18.24
N PRO A 907 5.49 -19.48 17.35
CA PRO A 907 4.39 -20.38 17.00
C PRO A 907 4.90 -21.62 16.27
N ASN A 908 4.19 -22.74 16.41
CA ASN A 908 4.45 -23.98 15.67
C ASN A 908 4.24 -23.87 14.14
N GLY A 909 3.85 -22.69 13.63
CA GLY A 909 3.57 -22.42 12.24
C GLY A 909 4.37 -21.23 11.69
N ALA A 910 4.14 -20.94 10.42
CA ALA A 910 4.88 -19.88 9.74
C ALA A 910 4.43 -18.47 10.21
N ILE A 911 5.41 -17.62 10.48
CA ILE A 911 5.25 -16.23 10.85
C ILE A 911 5.14 -15.41 9.57
N THR A 912 4.07 -14.62 9.40
CA THR A 912 3.96 -13.65 8.30
C THR A 912 4.32 -12.25 8.80
N LEU A 913 5.05 -11.50 7.99
CA LEU A 913 5.53 -10.16 8.29
C LEU A 913 5.38 -9.28 7.04
N ASN A 914 4.77 -8.11 7.15
CA ASN A 914 4.60 -7.23 5.99
C ASN A 914 5.88 -6.44 5.72
N ARG A 915 6.01 -5.87 4.52
CA ARG A 915 7.12 -4.97 4.18
C ARG A 915 7.27 -3.89 5.26
N ASN A 916 8.51 -3.68 5.69
CA ASN A 916 8.92 -2.73 6.73
C ASN A 916 8.37 -3.03 8.14
N ASP A 917 7.60 -4.11 8.32
CA ASP A 917 7.27 -4.60 9.66
C ASP A 917 8.49 -5.28 10.28
N ILE A 918 8.49 -5.29 11.61
CA ILE A 918 9.54 -5.91 12.42
C ILE A 918 8.88 -6.90 13.38
N ARG A 919 9.37 -8.14 13.37
CA ARG A 919 9.10 -9.13 14.42
C ARG A 919 10.26 -9.09 15.41
N ILE A 920 9.94 -9.01 16.69
CA ILE A 920 10.93 -8.99 17.77
C ILE A 920 10.92 -10.30 18.55
N PHE A 921 12.09 -10.71 19.04
CA PHE A 921 12.29 -11.74 20.05
C PHE A 921 13.24 -11.21 21.12
N ARG A 922 12.98 -11.56 22.38
CA ARG A 922 13.81 -11.13 23.54
C ARG A 922 14.22 -12.35 24.34
N ILE A 923 15.53 -12.56 24.44
CA ILE A 923 16.11 -13.84 24.87
C ILE A 923 17.06 -13.61 26.05
N PRO A 924 16.62 -13.90 27.29
CA PRO A 924 17.51 -13.99 28.44
C PRO A 924 18.39 -15.25 28.36
N LEU A 925 19.70 -15.08 28.16
CA LEU A 925 20.67 -16.17 28.04
C LEU A 925 21.95 -15.82 28.81
N ALA A 926 21.95 -16.15 30.10
CA ALA A 926 23.05 -15.86 31.02
C ALA A 926 24.34 -16.66 30.72
N SER A 927 24.21 -17.87 30.17
CA SER A 927 25.33 -18.72 29.75
C SER A 927 24.88 -19.78 28.74
N GLY A 928 25.78 -20.26 27.89
CA GLY A 928 25.46 -21.24 26.84
C GLY A 928 25.38 -20.60 25.46
N ASN A 929 25.21 -21.42 24.42
CA ASN A 929 25.07 -20.97 23.05
C ASN A 929 23.70 -21.38 22.51
N LEU A 930 23.11 -20.49 21.72
CA LEU A 930 21.82 -20.67 21.09
C LEU A 930 21.90 -20.28 19.62
N THR A 931 21.44 -21.14 18.72
CA THR A 931 21.29 -20.81 17.30
C THR A 931 19.81 -20.63 16.98
N LEU A 932 19.48 -19.55 16.29
CA LEU A 932 18.16 -19.34 15.69
C LEU A 932 18.31 -19.38 14.17
N ASP A 933 17.54 -20.25 13.55
CA ASP A 933 17.43 -20.42 12.11
C ASP A 933 16.05 -19.92 11.66
N PHE A 934 16.05 -19.00 10.68
CA PHE A 934 14.84 -18.43 10.09
C PHE A 934 14.72 -18.97 8.68
N ASP A 935 13.93 -20.03 8.52
CA ASP A 935 13.68 -20.62 7.23
C ASP A 935 12.61 -19.79 6.51
N VAL A 936 13.02 -19.08 5.46
CA VAL A 936 12.16 -18.16 4.71
C VAL A 936 11.37 -18.94 3.68
N ASP A 937 10.06 -19.08 3.90
CA ASP A 937 9.14 -19.69 2.95
C ASP A 937 8.99 -18.81 1.70
N PHE A 938 8.83 -17.50 1.89
CA PHE A 938 8.80 -16.50 0.83
C PHE A 938 9.14 -15.10 1.36
N GLY A 939 9.48 -14.20 0.43
CA GLY A 939 9.85 -12.83 0.72
C GLY A 939 11.35 -12.65 0.91
N ASP A 940 11.70 -11.67 1.73
CA ASP A 940 13.06 -11.26 2.07
C ASP A 940 13.04 -10.69 3.48
N ILE A 941 13.77 -11.33 4.40
CA ILE A 941 13.89 -10.88 5.79
C ILE A 941 15.35 -10.62 6.13
N ASP A 942 15.58 -9.57 6.89
CA ASP A 942 16.86 -9.26 7.49
C ASP A 942 16.75 -9.47 9.00
N VAL A 943 17.73 -10.15 9.61
CA VAL A 943 17.77 -10.44 11.04
C VAL A 943 18.93 -9.72 11.70
N ALA A 944 18.62 -8.77 12.57
CA ALA A 944 19.59 -8.04 13.39
C ALA A 944 19.52 -8.48 14.86
N VAL A 945 20.66 -8.45 15.56
CA VAL A 945 20.75 -8.75 17.00
C VAL A 945 21.35 -7.57 17.74
N PHE A 946 20.73 -7.18 18.85
CA PHE A 946 21.17 -6.11 19.75
C PHE A 946 21.45 -6.64 21.15
N ASP A 947 22.47 -6.08 21.82
CA ASP A 947 23.08 -6.72 22.98
C ASP A 947 22.18 -6.78 24.21
N ASP A 948 21.53 -5.68 24.62
CA ASP A 948 20.69 -5.61 25.83
C ASP A 948 19.31 -5.02 25.52
N PHE A 949 18.26 -5.84 25.46
CA PHE A 949 16.91 -5.35 25.15
C PHE A 949 16.34 -4.35 26.17
N ARG A 950 16.96 -4.22 27.35
CA ARG A 950 16.58 -3.24 28.38
C ARG A 950 17.25 -1.89 28.17
N ASN A 951 18.26 -1.82 27.29
CA ASN A 951 18.98 -0.60 26.94
C ASN A 951 18.53 -0.09 25.56
N PRO A 952 17.86 1.06 25.48
CA PRO A 952 17.47 1.65 24.21
C PRO A 952 18.60 2.01 23.25
N ALA A 953 19.81 2.22 23.78
CA ALA A 953 21.02 2.46 22.99
C ALA A 953 21.87 1.19 22.85
N ALA A 954 21.28 -0.01 22.96
CA ALA A 954 22.02 -1.25 22.80
C ALA A 954 22.67 -1.32 21.40
N PRO A 955 23.97 -1.58 21.31
CA PRO A 955 24.62 -1.68 20.01
C PRO A 955 24.17 -2.97 19.30
N ARG A 956 24.07 -2.89 17.97
CA ARG A 956 23.94 -4.07 17.12
C ARG A 956 25.20 -4.92 17.21
N CYS A 957 25.06 -6.20 17.55
CA CYS A 957 26.16 -7.15 17.71
C CYS A 957 26.11 -8.31 16.69
N ALA A 958 25.01 -8.52 15.96
CA ALA A 958 24.99 -9.41 14.80
C ALA A 958 24.01 -8.93 13.71
N LEU A 959 24.22 -9.41 12.48
CA LEU A 959 23.34 -9.18 11.32
C LEU A 959 23.45 -10.39 10.39
N SER A 960 22.31 -10.90 9.94
CA SER A 960 22.14 -11.82 8.82
C SER A 960 21.16 -11.16 7.85
N ALA A 961 21.53 -11.04 6.58
CA ALA A 961 20.79 -10.30 5.56
C ALA A 961 21.06 -10.91 4.17
N ASN A 962 20.65 -12.16 3.97
CA ASN A 962 20.74 -12.80 2.67
C ASN A 962 19.53 -12.40 1.83
N ASN A 963 19.72 -12.24 0.52
CA ASN A 963 18.63 -11.83 -0.35
C ASN A 963 17.63 -12.97 -0.59
N GLY A 964 16.34 -12.64 -0.47
CA GLY A 964 15.22 -13.48 -0.89
C GLY A 964 14.93 -14.60 0.11
N THR A 965 14.68 -15.81 -0.39
CA THR A 965 14.25 -16.95 0.46
C THR A 965 15.42 -17.77 1.02
N VAL A 966 16.63 -17.20 1.04
CA VAL A 966 17.77 -17.85 1.67
C VAL A 966 17.58 -17.73 3.18
N ALA A 967 17.74 -18.84 3.92
CA ALA A 967 17.51 -18.82 5.36
C ALA A 967 18.47 -17.86 6.09
N GLU A 968 17.94 -17.14 7.06
CA GLU A 968 18.74 -16.30 7.95
C GLU A 968 19.18 -17.09 9.18
N ARG A 969 20.40 -16.84 9.67
CA ARG A 969 20.94 -17.54 10.83
C ARG A 969 21.65 -16.57 11.76
N ILE A 970 21.30 -16.64 13.04
CA ILE A 970 22.02 -15.91 14.11
C ILE A 970 22.41 -16.85 15.25
N VAL A 971 23.55 -16.56 15.88
CA VAL A 971 24.10 -17.33 17.01
C VAL A 971 24.30 -16.40 18.19
N LEU A 972 23.68 -16.73 19.33
CA LEU A 972 23.83 -16.05 20.61
C LEU A 972 24.76 -16.86 21.54
N PRO A 973 25.61 -16.21 22.34
CA PRO A 973 25.78 -14.76 22.42
C PRO A 973 26.53 -14.17 21.22
N GLY A 974 27.25 -14.98 20.43
CA GLY A 974 28.01 -14.47 19.29
C GLY A 974 29.08 -13.46 19.72
N THR A 975 28.94 -12.19 19.30
CA THR A 975 29.78 -11.07 19.77
C THR A 975 29.13 -10.22 20.87
N CYS A 976 27.87 -10.52 21.21
CA CYS A 976 27.11 -9.87 22.26
C CYS A 976 27.61 -10.30 23.66
N THR A 977 27.34 -9.53 24.71
CA THR A 977 27.93 -9.72 26.04
C THR A 977 26.97 -9.57 27.23
N SER A 978 25.76 -9.05 27.05
CA SER A 978 24.91 -8.61 28.16
C SER A 978 24.19 -9.76 28.90
N GLY A 979 23.96 -10.88 28.21
CA GLY A 979 23.07 -11.95 28.66
C GLY A 979 21.58 -11.73 28.37
N PHE A 980 21.19 -10.65 27.69
CA PHE A 980 19.80 -10.26 27.42
C PHE A 980 19.60 -9.75 26.00
N TYR A 981 19.43 -10.63 25.03
CA TYR A 981 19.52 -10.25 23.62
C TYR A 981 18.17 -9.86 23.02
N GLN A 982 18.17 -8.86 22.12
CA GLN A 982 17.03 -8.59 21.23
C GLN A 982 17.35 -9.07 19.82
N VAL A 983 16.44 -9.82 19.22
CA VAL A 983 16.51 -10.19 17.80
C VAL A 983 15.37 -9.47 17.08
N GLU A 984 15.70 -8.69 16.07
CA GLU A 984 14.75 -8.02 15.19
C GLU A 984 14.79 -8.67 13.81
N VAL A 985 13.66 -9.20 13.36
CA VAL A 985 13.46 -9.70 12.00
C VAL A 985 12.66 -8.65 11.24
N ARG A 986 13.28 -8.02 10.25
CA ARG A 986 12.67 -6.98 9.41
C ARG A 986 12.32 -7.56 8.05
N ALA A 987 11.12 -7.32 7.56
CA ALA A 987 10.74 -7.71 6.21
C ALA A 987 11.12 -6.62 5.20
N ALA A 988 12.03 -6.91 4.28
CA ALA A 988 12.33 -6.01 3.16
C ALA A 988 11.19 -5.99 2.12
N VAL A 989 10.44 -7.09 2.04
CA VAL A 989 9.15 -7.23 1.36
C VAL A 989 8.20 -8.00 2.26
N ASN A 990 6.94 -8.21 1.87
CA ASN A 990 6.08 -9.13 2.61
C ASN A 990 6.72 -10.51 2.61
N SER A 991 6.88 -11.08 3.79
CA SER A 991 7.64 -12.29 4.02
C SER A 991 6.89 -13.26 4.91
N ARG A 992 7.18 -14.55 4.72
CA ARG A 992 6.75 -15.60 5.63
C ARG A 992 7.93 -16.51 5.94
N PHE A 993 8.11 -16.85 7.20
CA PHE A 993 9.24 -17.65 7.66
C PHE A 993 8.87 -18.48 8.89
N THR A 994 9.54 -19.61 9.10
CA THR A 994 9.51 -20.35 10.36
C THR A 994 10.77 -20.08 11.15
N VAL A 995 10.72 -20.26 12.47
CA VAL A 995 11.88 -20.11 13.35
C VAL A 995 12.15 -21.45 14.01
N SER A 996 13.40 -21.92 13.94
CA SER A 996 13.86 -23.07 14.71
C SER A 996 14.99 -22.69 15.64
N VAL A 997 15.02 -23.32 16.81
CA VAL A 997 15.93 -23.00 17.92
C VAL A 997 16.75 -24.24 18.28
N ALA A 998 18.07 -24.08 18.41
CA ALA A 998 18.98 -25.17 18.80
C ALA A 998 19.97 -24.74 19.90
N GLU A 999 20.04 -25.51 20.98
CA GLU A 999 21.00 -25.29 22.09
C GLU A 999 22.33 -26.01 21.86
N GLY A 1000 23.46 -25.40 22.29
CA GLY A 1000 24.74 -26.10 22.45
C GLY A 1000 25.67 -26.15 21.23
N VAL A 1001 25.37 -25.43 20.14
CA VAL A 1001 26.24 -25.37 18.95
C VAL A 1001 27.35 -24.32 19.17
N SER A 1002 28.62 -24.66 18.88
CA SER A 1002 29.75 -23.72 19.06
C SER A 1002 29.81 -22.68 17.94
N ALA A 1003 30.11 -21.41 18.28
CA ALA A 1003 30.26 -20.30 17.31
C ALA A 1003 31.32 -20.52 16.21
N ALA A 1004 32.19 -21.53 16.33
CA ALA A 1004 33.29 -21.79 15.40
C ALA A 1004 32.89 -22.41 14.05
N SER A 1005 31.60 -22.73 13.81
CA SER A 1005 31.16 -23.46 12.61
C SER A 1005 30.41 -22.64 11.56
N VAL A 1006 30.33 -21.30 11.67
CA VAL A 1006 29.55 -20.48 10.72
C VAL A 1006 30.46 -19.41 10.10
N ASN A 1007 30.79 -19.57 8.82
CA ASN A 1007 31.42 -18.51 8.03
C ASN A 1007 30.43 -17.34 7.95
N ALA A 1008 30.83 -16.16 8.41
CA ALA A 1008 30.08 -14.93 8.19
C ALA A 1008 29.85 -14.73 6.67
N PRO A 1009 28.59 -14.65 6.20
CA PRO A 1009 28.33 -14.29 4.81
C PRO A 1009 28.94 -12.92 4.49
N GLN A 1010 29.63 -12.85 3.36
CA GLN A 1010 30.16 -11.61 2.79
C GLN A 1010 28.99 -10.70 2.40
N VAL A 1011 28.93 -9.49 2.95
CA VAL A 1011 27.93 -8.46 2.66
C VAL A 1011 28.12 -7.91 1.23
N PRO A 1012 27.16 -8.08 0.30
CA PRO A 1012 27.00 -7.19 -0.82
C PRO A 1012 25.99 -6.12 -0.42
N LYS A 1013 26.52 -4.95 -0.02
CA LYS A 1013 25.87 -3.63 0.10
C LYS A 1013 24.33 -3.66 0.19
N ALA A 1014 23.79 -3.68 1.42
CA ALA A 1014 22.36 -3.54 1.66
C ALA A 1014 21.82 -2.25 1.02
N LEU A 1015 20.67 -2.36 0.35
CA LEU A 1015 19.88 -1.25 -0.17
C LEU A 1015 19.15 -0.46 0.94
N PHE A 1016 19.17 -0.96 2.18
CA PHE A 1016 18.58 -0.33 3.36
C PHE A 1016 19.65 0.15 4.34
N GLU A 1017 19.37 1.25 5.02
CA GLU A 1017 20.22 1.79 6.08
C GLU A 1017 20.32 0.76 7.22
N VAL A 1018 21.55 0.36 7.56
CA VAL A 1018 21.79 -0.62 8.63
C VAL A 1018 21.63 0.10 9.96
N LEU A 1019 20.58 -0.23 10.70
CA LEU A 1019 20.34 0.33 12.04
C LEU A 1019 21.44 -0.11 13.01
N GLU A 1020 22.01 0.85 13.73
CA GLU A 1020 23.06 0.61 14.73
C GLU A 1020 22.51 0.45 16.16
N THR A 1021 21.24 0.82 16.37
CA THR A 1021 20.46 0.67 17.61
C THR A 1021 19.13 -0.02 17.32
N PRO A 1022 18.52 -0.71 18.29
CA PRO A 1022 17.25 -1.40 18.09
C PRO A 1022 16.14 -0.43 17.69
N THR A 1023 15.26 -0.88 16.79
CA THR A 1023 14.08 -0.12 16.35
C THR A 1023 13.06 0.00 17.47
N ILE A 1024 12.97 -1.03 18.33
CA ILE A 1024 12.00 -1.13 19.41
C ILE A 1024 12.76 -1.43 20.68
N ALA A 1025 12.82 -0.52 21.63
CA ALA A 1025 13.62 -0.77 22.83
C ALA A 1025 12.86 -0.70 24.14
N GLY A 1026 13.49 -1.30 25.15
CA GLY A 1026 13.04 -1.31 26.53
C GLY A 1026 11.82 -2.22 26.78
N PRO A 1027 11.64 -2.72 28.01
CA PRO A 1027 10.37 -3.29 28.43
C PRO A 1027 9.25 -2.21 28.37
N PRO A 1028 7.96 -2.61 28.40
CA PRO A 1028 6.86 -1.69 28.62
C PRO A 1028 7.08 -0.78 29.84
N ALA A 1029 6.38 0.36 29.91
CA ALA A 1029 6.46 1.25 31.06
C ALA A 1029 6.14 0.53 32.38
N LEU A 1030 7.10 0.52 33.31
CA LEU A 1030 6.97 -0.17 34.60
C LEU A 1030 6.02 0.55 35.58
N GLN A 1031 5.72 1.82 35.32
CA GLN A 1031 4.73 2.60 36.05
C GLN A 1031 3.51 2.79 35.15
N THR A 1032 2.38 2.23 35.57
CA THR A 1032 1.17 2.16 34.75
C THR A 1032 -0.08 2.16 35.64
N ALA A 1033 -1.24 2.30 35.03
CA ALA A 1033 -2.51 2.28 35.73
C ALA A 1033 -2.81 0.90 36.32
N ILE A 1034 -2.93 0.82 37.65
CA ILE A 1034 -3.40 -0.39 38.35
C ILE A 1034 -4.54 -0.02 39.28
N ASP A 1035 -5.71 -0.60 39.03
CA ASP A 1035 -6.95 -0.40 39.77
C ASP A 1035 -7.21 -1.57 40.74
N ASP A 1036 -7.88 -1.29 41.87
CA ASP A 1036 -8.19 -2.30 42.88
C ASP A 1036 -9.47 -3.11 42.60
N GLU A 1037 -10.36 -2.60 41.74
CA GLU A 1037 -11.66 -3.17 41.34
C GLU A 1037 -12.12 -2.60 39.99
N THR A 1038 -12.84 -3.38 39.18
CA THR A 1038 -13.43 -2.94 37.91
C THR A 1038 -14.52 -1.88 38.09
N GLU A 1039 -14.53 -0.86 37.24
CA GLU A 1039 -15.71 -0.01 37.06
C GLU A 1039 -16.80 -0.83 36.37
N LEU A 1040 -17.89 -1.10 37.09
CA LEU A 1040 -19.13 -1.55 36.48
C LEU A 1040 -19.64 -0.45 35.55
N TYR A 1041 -19.44 -0.64 34.25
CA TYR A 1041 -20.16 0.11 33.23
C TYR A 1041 -21.64 -0.31 33.31
N ILE A 1042 -22.46 0.53 33.94
CA ILE A 1042 -23.90 0.46 33.75
C ILE A 1042 -24.16 1.24 32.46
N PRO A 1043 -24.54 0.61 31.33
CA PRO A 1043 -24.92 1.34 30.14
C PRO A 1043 -26.03 2.32 30.52
N VAL A 1044 -25.85 3.59 30.16
CA VAL A 1044 -26.84 4.65 30.39
C VAL A 1044 -28.04 4.35 29.51
N VAL A 1045 -28.97 3.56 30.03
CA VAL A 1045 -30.35 3.56 29.59
C VAL A 1045 -31.07 4.58 30.48
N LEU A 1046 -31.50 5.67 29.84
CA LEU A 1046 -32.35 6.77 30.32
C LEU A 1046 -31.68 7.93 31.08
N ARG A 1047 -31.43 9.02 30.35
CA ARG A 1047 -32.21 10.25 30.53
C ARG A 1047 -32.56 10.88 29.20
#